data_AF-A0A0Q4G8R3-F1
#
_entry.id   AF-A0A0Q4G8R3-F1
#
_cell.length_a   1.000
_cell.length_b   1.000
_cell.length_c   1.000
_cell.angle_alpha   90.00
_cell.angle_beta   90.00
_cell.angle_gamma   90.00
#
_symmetry.space_group_name_H-M   'P 1'
#
loop_
_entity.id
_entity.type
_entity.pdbx_description
1 polymer ?
#
loop_
_entity_poly.entity_id
_entity_poly.type
_entity_poly.pdbx_seq_one_letter_code
_entity_poly.pdbx_strand_id
1 'polypeptide(L)'
;MIPIFRLFLTVEGENDAYPNYNSAVVHLTDEDPAELSYQNLFISSPLFSPYTDGTALRPVLRDGTEITFLMVPEVYPTIHNLLLEFSITNELWFTIGLANIVIIDELSCGLAQKIIDYLESLKNITAYERWSIAGKRLDNSKTSRVKNFCTSTSVHHSGIKISALLPLYLKFAVSEFIVSVDKLLTASKKFTPHYFDNHKSTISAASDLISDLSFLHGDNIFTPSEAILNNLKVKNIDEGIAAVKNPLNNKIIQDLINDRHGMIIQFNSSLSYIYSQAYSGTFPIFDHIGIVRRHSLLGLGTAIGSLYELIKQLEKAFFRLPFEDFKTTVYYSAPVPKEYFSIIVDPSFFSSSLWKEDAIKQSVVGSELKAGADLPDDFFHRLSFFSGRLGFREYEFSATAAIQVIVESYKLPWHIINYTHEIIHNHVRLILNQLIIPPNRFRDEPYLTNLSRYIGIITESFEQTNVINGKQISYFDYFVTLLVKFVMNAEIYGSLTSQSDYSEILACQSDPERKIGFYDCSAEELKDQILFYYKDITEIFVHVIDFCYIYKQKHDIYLLSIWTSWATIPAVANDLKQYILRTLIILGLSAEGKVYVRFDRALALFNQLLSSWQVERPNPMFDKIIILLKDTVAIEDLKYRFYNCTIVGDLVYNYFVGKLETLLDNNDQNNLSKDNLDDAGNPNLYYISTNSFEGEPIESKVRFLLNQLSKEVYSASEDKNDDFIEKTSAWLLLSLSTCKTL
;
A
#
# COMPACT_ATOMS: atom_id res chain seq x y z
N MET A 1 12.80 20.13 -27.02
CA MET A 1 11.65 19.65 -26.24
C MET A 1 10.41 20.29 -26.82
N ILE A 2 9.44 19.48 -27.26
CA ILE A 2 8.12 20.00 -27.61
C ILE A 2 7.42 20.34 -26.29
N PRO A 3 6.83 21.54 -26.13
CA PRO A 3 6.14 21.89 -24.89
C PRO A 3 4.99 20.91 -24.65
N ILE A 4 5.03 20.23 -23.50
CA ILE A 4 3.87 19.54 -22.99
C ILE A 4 2.95 20.59 -22.40
N PHE A 5 1.76 20.76 -22.99
CA PHE A 5 0.80 21.76 -22.54
C PHE A 5 0.04 21.26 -21.30
N ARG A 6 0.37 21.87 -20.16
CA ARG A 6 -0.41 21.86 -18.92
C ARG A 6 -1.18 23.18 -18.84
N LEU A 7 -2.46 23.12 -18.47
CA LEU A 7 -3.27 24.31 -18.19
C LEU A 7 -3.82 24.24 -16.77
N PHE A 8 -3.98 25.38 -16.14
CA PHE A 8 -4.76 25.51 -14.92
C PHE A 8 -6.09 26.15 -15.24
N LEU A 9 -7.16 25.39 -14.98
CA LEU A 9 -8.48 25.98 -14.84
C LEU A 9 -8.55 26.62 -13.46
N THR A 10 -8.68 27.94 -13.44
CA THR A 10 -8.67 28.74 -12.23
C THR A 10 -9.96 29.52 -12.11
N VAL A 11 -10.52 29.55 -10.90
CA VAL A 11 -11.66 30.39 -10.57
C VAL A 11 -11.28 31.37 -9.47
N GLU A 12 -11.53 32.64 -9.74
CA GLU A 12 -11.29 33.77 -8.84
C GLU A 12 -12.61 34.30 -8.28
N GLY A 13 -12.70 34.45 -6.97
CA GLY A 13 -13.82 35.11 -6.29
C GLY A 13 -13.59 36.61 -6.14
N GLU A 14 -14.64 37.43 -6.28
CA GLU A 14 -14.50 38.89 -6.25
C GLU A 14 -14.08 39.45 -4.89
N ASN A 15 -14.43 38.84 -3.75
CA ASN A 15 -14.08 39.31 -2.39
C ASN A 15 -14.25 38.27 -1.25
N ASP A 16 -14.64 37.02 -1.54
CA ASP A 16 -15.01 36.02 -0.52
C ASP A 16 -14.02 34.85 -0.47
N ALA A 17 -13.91 34.21 0.71
CA ALA A 17 -13.16 32.96 0.91
C ALA A 17 -13.64 31.80 0.01
N TYR A 18 -14.85 31.93 -0.56
CA TYR A 18 -15.49 30.95 -1.42
C TYR A 18 -16.10 31.69 -2.63
N PRO A 19 -15.64 31.42 -3.87
CA PRO A 19 -16.20 32.07 -5.04
C PRO A 19 -17.67 31.69 -5.23
N ASN A 20 -18.55 32.69 -5.34
CA ASN A 20 -19.93 32.49 -5.79
C ASN A 20 -19.91 32.23 -7.31
N TYR A 21 -20.58 31.16 -7.76
CA TYR A 21 -20.75 30.82 -9.18
C TYR A 21 -21.05 32.03 -10.06
N ASN A 22 -21.90 32.95 -9.61
CA ASN A 22 -22.38 34.06 -10.44
C ASN A 22 -21.37 35.22 -10.59
N SER A 23 -20.33 35.26 -9.74
CA SER A 23 -19.28 36.29 -9.76
C SER A 23 -17.89 35.73 -10.06
N ALA A 24 -17.79 34.40 -10.17
CA ALA A 24 -16.57 33.69 -10.45
C ALA A 24 -16.00 34.08 -11.83
N VAL A 25 -14.75 34.56 -11.84
CA VAL A 25 -14.00 34.80 -13.07
C VAL A 25 -13.21 33.54 -13.41
N VAL A 26 -13.35 33.06 -14.64
CA VAL A 26 -12.71 31.82 -15.10
C VAL A 26 -11.51 32.17 -15.94
N HIS A 27 -10.38 31.53 -15.62
CA HIS A 27 -9.13 31.69 -16.32
C HIS A 27 -8.57 30.34 -16.72
N LEU A 28 -8.02 30.27 -17.93
CA LEU A 28 -7.04 29.26 -18.29
C LEU A 28 -5.68 29.93 -18.27
N THR A 29 -4.71 29.34 -17.59
CA THR A 29 -3.34 29.82 -17.54
C THR A 29 -2.36 28.65 -17.62
N ASP A 30 -1.20 28.89 -18.22
CA ASP A 30 -0.03 28.01 -18.26
C ASP A 30 0.91 28.24 -17.07
N GLU A 31 0.86 29.44 -16.49
CA GLU A 31 1.56 29.78 -15.25
C GLU A 31 0.89 29.10 -14.05
N ASP A 32 1.69 28.50 -13.15
CA ASP A 32 1.15 27.89 -11.95
C ASP A 32 0.54 28.97 -11.03
N PRO A 33 -0.77 28.91 -10.72
CA PRO A 33 -1.41 29.88 -9.84
C PRO A 33 -0.75 29.98 -8.45
N ALA A 34 -0.02 28.95 -8.01
CA ALA A 34 0.75 28.97 -6.78
C ALA A 34 1.94 29.96 -6.83
N GLU A 35 2.47 30.26 -8.01
CA GLU A 35 3.61 31.18 -8.21
C GLU A 35 3.17 32.64 -8.36
N LEU A 36 1.93 32.89 -8.80
CA LEU A 36 1.43 34.23 -9.16
C LEU A 36 1.04 35.16 -8.00
N SER A 37 1.42 34.81 -6.77
CA SER A 37 1.20 35.56 -5.53
C SER A 37 -0.26 35.63 -5.04
N TYR A 38 -0.42 35.45 -3.73
CA TYR A 38 -1.62 35.30 -2.92
C TYR A 38 -2.60 36.52 -2.88
N GLN A 39 -2.67 37.36 -3.90
CA GLN A 39 -3.51 38.56 -3.83
C GLN A 39 -5.02 38.22 -3.86
N ASN A 40 -5.43 37.14 -4.52
CA ASN A 40 -6.82 36.68 -4.56
C ASN A 40 -6.94 35.17 -4.22
N LEU A 41 -8.09 34.75 -3.66
CA LEU A 41 -8.38 33.34 -3.39
C LEU A 41 -8.70 32.62 -4.71
N PHE A 42 -7.69 31.91 -5.23
CA PHE A 42 -7.84 31.04 -6.39
C PHE A 42 -8.14 29.61 -5.96
N ILE A 43 -9.18 29.02 -6.52
CA ILE A 43 -9.32 27.56 -6.60
C ILE A 43 -8.94 27.12 -8.01
N SER A 44 -8.07 26.11 -8.10
CA SER A 44 -7.56 25.65 -9.38
C SER A 44 -7.56 24.14 -9.49
N SER A 45 -7.47 23.66 -10.73
CA SER A 45 -7.12 22.28 -11.04
C SER A 45 -6.32 22.22 -12.34
N PRO A 46 -5.25 21.41 -12.39
CA PRO A 46 -4.52 21.20 -13.62
C PRO A 46 -5.35 20.33 -14.57
N LEU A 47 -5.25 20.70 -15.84
CA LEU A 47 -5.80 20.05 -17.01
C LEU A 47 -4.65 19.62 -17.91
N PHE A 48 -4.71 18.39 -18.40
CA PHE A 48 -3.67 17.80 -19.21
C PHE A 48 -4.24 17.40 -20.57
N SER A 49 -3.47 17.68 -21.62
CA SER A 49 -3.79 17.20 -22.97
C SER A 49 -3.50 15.70 -23.09
N PRO A 50 -4.38 14.90 -23.71
CA PRO A 50 -4.14 13.47 -23.94
C PRO A 50 -3.14 13.17 -25.06
N TYR A 51 -2.75 14.16 -25.87
CA TYR A 51 -1.83 13.97 -26.99
C TYR A 51 -0.36 13.96 -26.53
N THR A 52 0.43 13.03 -27.06
CA THR A 52 1.85 12.84 -26.72
C THR A 52 2.78 13.81 -27.44
N ASP A 53 2.38 14.26 -28.63
CA ASP A 53 3.16 15.10 -29.54
C ASP A 53 3.14 16.60 -29.19
N GLY A 54 2.45 16.99 -28.12
CA GLY A 54 2.34 18.38 -27.68
C GLY A 54 1.63 19.29 -28.68
N THR A 55 0.85 18.75 -29.63
CA THR A 55 0.14 19.54 -30.65
C THR A 55 -1.04 20.33 -30.11
N ALA A 56 -1.47 20.08 -28.87
CA ALA A 56 -2.58 20.77 -28.25
C ALA A 56 -2.29 22.27 -28.08
N LEU A 57 -3.02 23.11 -28.80
CA LEU A 57 -3.03 24.55 -28.61
C LEU A 57 -3.84 24.91 -27.37
N ARG A 58 -3.40 25.94 -26.64
CA ARG A 58 -4.19 26.54 -25.55
C ARG A 58 -5.55 26.99 -26.10
N PRO A 59 -6.67 26.47 -25.56
CA PRO A 59 -7.99 26.89 -26.02
C PRO A 59 -8.25 28.32 -25.57
N VAL A 60 -8.98 29.09 -26.39
CA VAL A 60 -9.25 30.50 -26.11
C VAL A 60 -10.63 30.63 -25.47
N LEU A 61 -10.66 31.11 -24.22
CA LEU A 61 -11.93 31.44 -23.56
C LEU A 61 -12.49 32.74 -24.15
N ARG A 62 -13.46 32.62 -25.06
CA ARG A 62 -14.23 33.75 -25.62
C ARG A 62 -15.64 33.73 -25.03
N ASP A 63 -16.35 34.83 -25.20
CA ASP A 63 -17.77 34.86 -24.87
C ASP A 63 -18.51 33.78 -25.68
N GLY A 64 -19.29 32.97 -24.98
CA GLY A 64 -20.00 31.80 -25.48
C GLY A 64 -19.19 30.50 -25.53
N THR A 65 -17.89 30.49 -25.19
CA THR A 65 -17.16 29.22 -24.99
C THR A 65 -17.88 28.38 -23.94
N GLU A 66 -18.10 27.10 -24.24
CA GLU A 66 -18.68 26.13 -23.32
C GLU A 66 -17.59 25.24 -22.73
N ILE A 67 -17.54 25.14 -21.40
CA ILE A 67 -16.72 24.16 -20.69
C ILE A 67 -17.64 23.07 -20.17
N THR A 68 -17.48 21.85 -20.68
CA THR A 68 -18.26 20.69 -20.26
C THR A 68 -17.40 19.76 -19.44
N PHE A 69 -17.79 19.52 -18.19
CA PHE A 69 -17.17 18.58 -17.29
C PHE A 69 -17.92 17.26 -17.36
N LEU A 70 -17.19 16.17 -17.54
CA LEU A 70 -17.74 14.83 -17.64
C LEU A 70 -17.14 13.96 -16.53
N MET A 71 -17.97 13.08 -15.99
CA MET A 71 -17.54 11.99 -15.11
C MET A 71 -17.81 10.67 -15.79
N VAL A 72 -16.74 9.99 -16.16
CA VAL A 72 -16.79 8.64 -16.71
C VAL A 72 -16.13 7.64 -15.75
N PRO A 73 -16.66 6.41 -15.59
CA PRO A 73 -16.07 5.41 -14.70
C PRO A 73 -14.75 4.84 -15.23
N GLU A 74 -14.61 4.60 -16.54
CA GLU A 74 -13.43 3.97 -17.14
C GLU A 74 -12.63 4.99 -17.97
N VAL A 75 -11.94 5.91 -17.29
CA VAL A 75 -11.38 7.11 -17.94
C VAL A 75 -10.37 6.79 -19.05
N TYR A 76 -9.44 5.88 -18.80
CA TYR A 76 -8.37 5.53 -19.75
C TYR A 76 -8.90 4.99 -21.09
N PRO A 77 -9.71 3.91 -21.13
CA PRO A 77 -10.28 3.41 -22.39
C PRO A 77 -11.28 4.40 -22.99
N THR A 78 -11.94 5.23 -22.18
CA THR A 78 -12.86 6.25 -22.70
C THR A 78 -12.12 7.30 -23.51
N ILE A 79 -11.01 7.84 -23.00
CA ILE A 79 -10.20 8.82 -23.73
C ILE A 79 -9.69 8.21 -25.04
N HIS A 80 -9.21 6.97 -25.03
CA HIS A 80 -8.81 6.25 -26.26
C HIS A 80 -9.94 6.24 -27.30
N ASN A 81 -11.14 5.80 -26.90
CA ASN A 81 -12.29 5.72 -27.80
C ASN A 81 -12.71 7.09 -28.35
N LEU A 82 -12.67 8.14 -27.52
CA LEU A 82 -12.98 9.50 -27.98
C LEU A 82 -11.98 10.02 -29.01
N LEU A 83 -10.68 9.72 -28.84
CA LEU A 83 -9.64 10.09 -29.79
C LEU A 83 -9.77 9.38 -31.13
N LEU A 84 -10.36 8.17 -31.16
CA LEU A 84 -10.63 7.42 -32.39
C LEU A 84 -11.91 7.88 -33.10
N GLU A 85 -12.98 8.10 -32.33
CA GLU A 85 -14.31 8.40 -32.87
C GLU A 85 -14.45 9.84 -33.35
N PHE A 86 -13.79 10.77 -32.66
CA PHE A 86 -13.94 12.20 -32.91
C PHE A 86 -12.61 12.80 -33.38
N SER A 87 -12.68 13.66 -34.41
CA SER A 87 -11.55 14.50 -34.82
C SER A 87 -11.34 15.66 -33.85
N ILE A 88 -10.84 15.33 -32.66
CA ILE A 88 -10.52 16.27 -31.59
C ILE A 88 -9.06 16.67 -31.76
N THR A 89 -8.71 17.93 -31.47
CA THR A 89 -7.31 18.38 -31.45
C THR A 89 -6.97 19.14 -30.19
N ASN A 90 -7.80 20.12 -29.79
CA ASN A 90 -7.52 21.04 -28.69
C ASN A 90 -8.64 21.09 -27.63
N GLU A 91 -9.73 20.39 -27.89
CA GLU A 91 -10.96 20.50 -27.11
C GLU A 91 -10.99 19.52 -25.92
N LEU A 92 -10.28 18.40 -26.00
CA LEU A 92 -10.30 17.34 -24.98
C LEU A 92 -9.13 17.45 -24.00
N TRP A 93 -9.47 17.48 -22.71
CA TRP A 93 -8.54 17.55 -21.59
C TRP A 93 -8.94 16.53 -20.53
N PHE A 94 -7.98 16.11 -19.71
CA PHE A 94 -8.24 15.25 -18.56
C PHE A 94 -7.65 15.82 -17.27
N THR A 95 -8.17 15.32 -16.16
CA THR A 95 -7.68 15.62 -14.80
C THR A 95 -7.82 14.40 -13.91
N ILE A 96 -7.31 14.50 -12.68
CA ILE A 96 -7.35 13.42 -11.67
C ILE A 96 -8.54 13.52 -10.70
N GLY A 97 -9.43 14.49 -10.93
CA GLY A 97 -10.72 14.65 -10.24
C GLY A 97 -11.78 13.64 -10.67
N LEU A 98 -12.97 13.65 -10.05
CA LEU A 98 -14.12 12.84 -10.55
C LEU A 98 -14.76 13.47 -11.79
N ALA A 99 -14.69 14.79 -11.94
CA ALA A 99 -14.87 15.47 -13.22
C ALA A 99 -13.64 15.24 -14.11
N ASN A 100 -13.42 13.99 -14.50
CA ASN A 100 -12.14 13.49 -15.04
C ASN A 100 -11.88 13.85 -16.51
N ILE A 101 -12.92 14.15 -17.29
CA ILE A 101 -12.79 14.62 -18.68
C ILE A 101 -13.38 16.02 -18.77
N VAL A 102 -12.66 16.92 -19.44
CA VAL A 102 -13.08 18.31 -19.67
C VAL A 102 -13.06 18.58 -21.17
N ILE A 103 -14.20 19.02 -21.71
CA ILE A 103 -14.33 19.46 -23.10
C ILE A 103 -14.45 20.99 -23.11
N ILE A 104 -13.56 21.65 -23.84
CA ILE A 104 -13.60 23.11 -24.06
C ILE A 104 -14.01 23.33 -25.51
N ASP A 105 -15.29 23.67 -25.70
CA ASP A 105 -15.94 23.81 -27.01
C ASP A 105 -16.07 25.31 -27.37
N GLU A 106 -15.40 25.74 -28.43
CA GLU A 106 -15.57 27.08 -28.99
C GLU A 106 -16.90 27.13 -29.79
N LEU A 107 -17.73 28.15 -29.54
CA LEU A 107 -19.05 28.39 -30.14
C LEU A 107 -19.26 27.73 -31.52
N SER A 108 -20.32 26.90 -31.61
CA SER A 108 -21.01 26.40 -32.82
C SER A 108 -20.76 24.95 -33.26
N CYS A 109 -19.82 24.19 -32.68
CA CYS A 109 -19.52 22.85 -33.22
C CYS A 109 -20.38 21.72 -32.63
N GLY A 110 -20.95 21.94 -31.44
CA GLY A 110 -21.82 20.97 -30.74
C GLY A 110 -21.10 19.68 -30.39
N LEU A 111 -19.76 19.72 -30.31
CA LEU A 111 -18.92 18.55 -30.07
C LEU A 111 -19.19 17.99 -28.68
N ALA A 112 -19.31 18.85 -27.67
CA ALA A 112 -19.61 18.43 -26.31
C ALA A 112 -20.93 17.64 -26.22
N GLN A 113 -21.97 18.07 -26.94
CA GLN A 113 -23.25 17.34 -27.00
C GLN A 113 -23.10 15.99 -27.72
N LYS A 114 -22.37 15.94 -28.85
CA LYS A 114 -22.12 14.68 -29.58
C LYS A 114 -21.35 13.67 -28.72
N ILE A 115 -20.33 14.13 -27.99
CA ILE A 115 -19.56 13.28 -27.05
C ILE A 115 -20.47 12.78 -25.93
N ILE A 116 -21.31 13.65 -25.36
CA ILE A 116 -22.28 13.23 -24.34
C ILE A 116 -23.23 12.17 -24.92
N ASP A 117 -23.85 12.42 -26.08
CA ASP A 117 -24.79 11.47 -26.70
C ASP A 117 -24.12 10.11 -26.99
N TYR A 118 -22.87 10.13 -27.46
CA TYR A 118 -22.05 8.94 -27.66
C TYR A 118 -21.81 8.17 -26.35
N LEU A 119 -21.30 8.83 -25.31
CA LEU A 119 -21.08 8.19 -24.00
C LEU A 119 -22.40 7.74 -23.35
N GLU A 120 -23.50 8.47 -23.60
CA GLU A 120 -24.81 8.09 -23.14
C GLU A 120 -25.30 6.79 -23.79
N SER A 121 -25.05 6.62 -25.09
CA SER A 121 -25.38 5.40 -25.83
C SER A 121 -24.60 4.18 -25.33
N LEU A 122 -23.36 4.39 -24.89
CA LEU A 122 -22.50 3.36 -24.28
C LEU A 122 -22.78 3.12 -22.79
N LYS A 123 -23.67 3.91 -22.17
CA LYS A 123 -23.88 3.94 -20.71
C LYS A 123 -22.60 4.22 -19.91
N ASN A 124 -21.62 4.88 -20.52
CA ASN A 124 -20.29 5.14 -19.96
C ASN A 124 -20.14 6.61 -19.54
N ILE A 125 -21.15 7.14 -18.85
CA ILE A 125 -21.17 8.49 -18.29
C ILE A 125 -22.05 8.51 -17.04
N THR A 126 -21.48 9.00 -15.93
CA THR A 126 -22.16 9.05 -14.63
C THR A 126 -22.79 10.41 -14.40
N ALA A 127 -22.06 11.48 -14.72
CA ALA A 127 -22.53 12.85 -14.56
C ALA A 127 -21.87 13.78 -15.58
N TYR A 128 -22.52 14.92 -15.84
CA TYR A 128 -21.90 16.06 -16.50
C TYR A 128 -22.50 17.38 -16.02
N GLU A 129 -21.74 18.45 -16.23
CA GLU A 129 -22.14 19.85 -16.00
C GLU A 129 -21.51 20.72 -17.07
N ARG A 130 -22.24 21.76 -17.49
CA ARG A 130 -21.79 22.71 -18.52
C ARG A 130 -21.73 24.09 -17.92
N TRP A 131 -20.65 24.78 -18.25
CA TRP A 131 -20.44 26.18 -17.96
C TRP A 131 -20.39 26.94 -19.28
N SER A 132 -21.08 28.07 -19.36
CA SER A 132 -20.91 29.02 -20.45
C SER A 132 -20.13 30.22 -19.94
N ILE A 133 -19.29 30.80 -20.79
CA ILE A 133 -18.50 31.98 -20.41
C ILE A 133 -19.14 33.23 -21.03
N ALA A 134 -19.46 34.23 -20.22
CA ALA A 134 -19.84 35.56 -20.70
C ALA A 134 -19.06 36.64 -19.93
N GLY A 135 -18.35 37.51 -20.64
CA GLY A 135 -17.54 38.57 -20.04
C GLY A 135 -16.46 38.05 -19.10
N LYS A 136 -15.85 36.90 -19.42
CA LYS A 136 -14.92 36.12 -18.56
C LYS A 136 -15.53 35.53 -17.27
N ARG A 137 -16.84 35.67 -17.07
CA ARG A 137 -17.57 35.11 -15.93
C ARG A 137 -18.34 33.88 -16.36
N LEU A 138 -18.68 33.05 -15.38
CA LEU A 138 -19.65 31.97 -15.59
C LEU A 138 -21.03 32.56 -15.83
N ASP A 139 -21.55 32.35 -17.05
CA ASP A 139 -22.96 32.55 -17.35
C ASP A 139 -23.72 31.24 -17.13
N ASN A 140 -24.90 31.36 -16.54
CA ASN A 140 -25.60 30.26 -15.91
C ASN A 140 -26.34 29.41 -16.95
N SER A 141 -25.63 28.49 -17.63
CA SER A 141 -26.24 27.45 -18.46
C SER A 141 -26.52 26.18 -17.66
N LYS A 142 -27.61 26.26 -16.88
CA LYS A 142 -28.25 25.15 -16.15
C LYS A 142 -28.21 23.84 -16.94
N THR A 143 -27.52 22.84 -16.41
CA THR A 143 -28.00 21.45 -16.19
C THR A 143 -26.84 20.56 -15.73
N SER A 144 -26.59 20.51 -14.42
CA SER A 144 -25.87 19.36 -13.87
C SER A 144 -26.78 18.13 -14.01
N ARG A 145 -26.42 17.17 -14.87
CA ARG A 145 -27.14 15.92 -14.99
C ARG A 145 -26.30 14.81 -14.36
N VAL A 146 -26.82 14.19 -13.31
CA VAL A 146 -26.24 12.98 -12.73
C VAL A 146 -27.16 11.83 -13.13
N LYS A 147 -26.71 10.91 -13.99
CA LYS A 147 -27.51 9.78 -14.49
C LYS A 147 -27.94 8.84 -13.36
N ASN A 148 -27.12 8.70 -12.33
CA ASN A 148 -27.43 7.96 -11.11
C ASN A 148 -28.18 8.81 -10.07
N PHE A 149 -29.01 9.77 -10.51
CA PHE A 149 -30.06 10.32 -9.66
C PHE A 149 -31.00 9.17 -9.30
N CYS A 150 -30.65 8.42 -8.26
CA CYS A 150 -31.64 7.81 -7.42
C CYS A 150 -32.55 8.98 -7.04
N THR A 151 -33.80 8.97 -7.49
CA THR A 151 -34.80 9.99 -7.15
C THR A 151 -35.00 10.12 -5.64
N SER A 152 -34.45 9.18 -4.86
CA SER A 152 -34.14 9.38 -3.46
C SER A 152 -33.04 10.44 -3.29
N THR A 153 -33.45 11.67 -2.96
CA THR A 153 -32.62 12.63 -2.21
C THR A 153 -32.27 12.13 -0.79
N SER A 154 -32.60 10.87 -0.47
CA SER A 154 -32.38 10.32 0.85
C SER A 154 -30.89 10.13 1.11
N VAL A 155 -30.43 10.79 2.18
CA VAL A 155 -29.13 10.56 2.79
C VAL A 155 -29.05 9.08 3.15
N HIS A 156 -27.94 8.44 2.81
CA HIS A 156 -27.68 7.09 3.29
C HIS A 156 -27.43 7.16 4.80
N HIS A 157 -28.26 6.47 5.57
CA HIS A 157 -28.08 6.33 7.00
C HIS A 157 -27.50 4.96 7.30
N SER A 158 -26.31 4.95 7.89
CA SER A 158 -25.63 3.73 8.34
C SER A 158 -26.41 2.94 9.39
N GLY A 159 -27.33 3.60 10.11
CA GLY A 159 -28.14 2.96 11.16
C GLY A 159 -27.37 2.65 12.44
N ILE A 160 -26.14 3.14 12.55
CA ILE A 160 -25.27 2.97 13.72
C ILE A 160 -25.87 3.72 14.90
N LYS A 161 -25.94 3.05 16.06
CA LYS A 161 -26.49 3.62 17.30
C LYS A 161 -25.38 4.11 18.21
N ILE A 162 -25.65 5.19 18.93
CA ILE A 162 -24.76 5.70 19.98
C ILE A 162 -25.30 5.25 21.34
N SER A 163 -24.47 4.56 22.12
CA SER A 163 -24.83 4.19 23.49
C SER A 163 -24.98 5.43 24.39
N ALA A 164 -26.02 5.42 25.22
CA ALA A 164 -26.24 6.46 26.23
C ALA A 164 -25.20 6.40 27.38
N LEU A 165 -24.54 5.26 27.57
CA LEU A 165 -23.55 5.04 28.64
C LEU A 165 -22.15 5.54 28.29
N LEU A 166 -21.89 5.85 27.02
CA LEU A 166 -20.59 6.42 26.61
C LEU A 166 -20.36 7.81 27.24
N PRO A 167 -19.12 8.12 27.68
CA PRO A 167 -18.73 9.45 28.09
C PRO A 167 -18.80 10.45 26.92
N LEU A 168 -18.88 11.75 27.23
CA LEU A 168 -19.13 12.81 26.24
C LEU A 168 -18.11 12.82 25.09
N TYR A 169 -16.81 12.65 25.39
CA TYR A 169 -15.78 12.67 24.37
C TYR A 169 -15.89 11.49 23.38
N LEU A 170 -16.27 10.30 23.86
CA LEU A 170 -16.54 9.15 22.99
C LEU A 170 -17.81 9.35 22.17
N LYS A 171 -18.87 9.91 22.77
CA LYS A 171 -20.10 10.26 22.02
C LYS A 171 -19.80 11.23 20.88
N PHE A 172 -18.91 12.20 21.10
CA PHE A 172 -18.48 13.12 20.05
C PHE A 172 -17.75 12.38 18.92
N ALA A 173 -16.75 11.54 19.25
CA ALA A 173 -16.01 10.77 18.25
C ALA A 173 -16.92 9.83 17.44
N VAL A 174 -17.85 9.13 18.09
CA VAL A 174 -18.83 8.26 17.43
C VAL A 174 -19.83 9.07 16.59
N SER A 175 -20.27 10.23 17.06
CA SER A 175 -21.15 11.10 16.27
C SER A 175 -20.46 11.62 15.01
N GLU A 176 -19.19 12.01 15.11
CA GLU A 176 -18.38 12.42 13.96
C GLU A 176 -18.19 11.26 12.97
N PHE A 177 -17.96 10.05 13.48
CA PHE A 177 -17.90 8.83 12.67
C PHE A 177 -19.17 8.63 11.84
N ILE A 178 -20.33 8.64 12.49
CA ILE A 178 -21.64 8.44 11.84
C ILE A 178 -21.88 9.48 10.75
N VAL A 179 -21.62 10.76 11.04
CA VAL A 179 -21.79 11.84 10.05
C VAL A 179 -20.85 11.66 8.86
N SER A 180 -19.61 11.25 9.10
CA SER A 180 -18.60 11.05 8.06
C SER A 180 -18.92 9.85 7.18
N VAL A 181 -19.38 8.75 7.80
CA VAL A 181 -19.88 7.55 7.13
C VAL A 181 -21.09 7.85 6.26
N ASP A 182 -22.10 8.53 6.80
CA ASP A 182 -23.34 8.84 6.07
C ASP A 182 -23.03 9.73 4.85
N LYS A 183 -22.11 10.70 5.00
CA LYS A 183 -21.61 11.53 3.90
C LYS A 183 -20.87 10.71 2.84
N LEU A 184 -19.91 9.88 3.25
CA LEU A 184 -19.12 9.04 2.35
C LEU A 184 -20.02 8.08 1.57
N LEU A 185 -20.90 7.35 2.24
CA LEU A 185 -21.79 6.38 1.60
C LEU A 185 -22.82 7.05 0.68
N THR A 186 -23.33 8.22 1.05
CA THR A 186 -24.20 9.01 0.18
C THR A 186 -23.47 9.43 -1.10
N ALA A 187 -22.25 9.97 -0.97
CA ALA A 187 -21.45 10.39 -2.12
C ALA A 187 -21.01 9.21 -2.99
N SER A 188 -20.59 8.09 -2.37
CA SER A 188 -20.22 6.88 -3.08
C SER A 188 -21.39 6.29 -3.85
N LYS A 189 -22.57 6.17 -3.23
CA LYS A 189 -23.78 5.70 -3.92
C LYS A 189 -24.14 6.58 -5.12
N LYS A 190 -23.96 7.89 -4.99
CA LYS A 190 -24.33 8.88 -6.02
C LYS A 190 -23.34 8.92 -7.18
N PHE A 191 -22.04 8.97 -6.88
CA PHE A 191 -21.00 9.26 -7.86
C PHE A 191 -20.14 8.04 -8.21
N THR A 192 -19.81 7.19 -7.25
CA THR A 192 -18.95 6.01 -7.46
C THR A 192 -19.65 4.72 -7.00
N PRO A 193 -20.80 4.36 -7.59
CA PRO A 193 -21.61 3.23 -7.11
C PRO A 193 -20.87 1.90 -7.17
N HIS A 194 -19.89 1.76 -8.07
CA HIS A 194 -19.02 0.58 -8.16
C HIS A 194 -18.09 0.39 -6.93
N TYR A 195 -17.92 1.42 -6.10
CA TYR A 195 -17.21 1.33 -4.82
C TYR A 195 -18.14 1.22 -3.61
N PHE A 196 -19.44 1.47 -3.77
CA PHE A 196 -20.38 1.62 -2.66
C PHE A 196 -20.43 0.39 -1.74
N ASP A 197 -20.58 -0.80 -2.32
CA ASP A 197 -20.71 -2.03 -1.52
C ASP A 197 -19.43 -2.33 -0.74
N ASN A 198 -18.26 -2.09 -1.35
CA ASN A 198 -17.00 -2.28 -0.65
C ASN A 198 -16.82 -1.25 0.47
N HIS A 199 -17.12 0.02 0.22
CA HIS A 199 -17.10 1.05 1.27
C HIS A 199 -18.02 0.68 2.43
N LYS A 200 -19.21 0.14 2.11
CA LYS A 200 -20.18 -0.33 3.10
C LYS A 200 -19.64 -1.51 3.92
N SER A 201 -18.97 -2.48 3.30
CA SER A 201 -18.33 -3.60 4.01
C SER A 201 -17.26 -3.10 4.99
N THR A 202 -16.39 -2.18 4.57
CA THR A 202 -15.34 -1.61 5.44
C THR A 202 -15.93 -0.84 6.62
N ILE A 203 -17.01 -0.09 6.38
CA ILE A 203 -17.73 0.64 7.43
C ILE A 203 -18.47 -0.32 8.37
N SER A 204 -18.98 -1.43 7.86
CA SER A 204 -19.59 -2.48 8.68
C SER A 204 -18.55 -3.06 9.63
N ALA A 205 -17.37 -3.43 9.14
CA ALA A 205 -16.27 -3.92 9.97
C ALA A 205 -15.82 -2.88 11.02
N ALA A 206 -15.69 -1.61 10.62
CA ALA A 206 -15.32 -0.54 11.55
C ALA A 206 -16.42 -0.22 12.60
N SER A 207 -17.68 -0.59 12.34
CA SER A 207 -18.78 -0.37 13.28
C SER A 207 -18.65 -1.27 14.52
N ASP A 208 -17.91 -2.37 14.44
CA ASP A 208 -17.60 -3.23 15.59
C ASP A 208 -16.83 -2.46 16.67
N LEU A 209 -16.02 -1.47 16.32
CA LEU A 209 -15.32 -0.61 17.29
C LEU A 209 -16.30 0.13 18.21
N ILE A 210 -17.45 0.53 17.68
CA ILE A 210 -18.47 1.29 18.42
C ILE A 210 -19.26 0.34 19.32
N SER A 211 -19.58 -0.84 18.80
CA SER A 211 -20.22 -1.90 19.59
C SER A 211 -19.32 -2.35 20.74
N ASP A 212 -18.03 -2.53 20.48
CA ASP A 212 -17.00 -2.85 21.47
C ASP A 212 -16.90 -1.79 22.57
N LEU A 213 -16.77 -0.51 22.20
CA LEU A 213 -16.71 0.58 23.18
C LEU A 213 -17.98 0.65 24.02
N SER A 214 -19.15 0.52 23.40
CA SER A 214 -20.43 0.55 24.10
C SER A 214 -20.53 -0.60 25.11
N PHE A 215 -20.12 -1.81 24.70
CA PHE A 215 -20.07 -2.98 25.56
C PHE A 215 -19.10 -2.81 26.73
N LEU A 216 -17.88 -2.31 26.49
CA LEU A 216 -16.87 -2.06 27.53
C LEU A 216 -17.31 -1.00 28.55
N HIS A 217 -18.22 -0.09 28.17
CA HIS A 217 -18.88 0.86 29.06
C HIS A 217 -20.15 0.31 29.74
N GLY A 218 -20.42 -0.99 29.60
CA GLY A 218 -21.51 -1.69 30.28
C GLY A 218 -22.86 -1.64 29.56
N ASP A 219 -22.90 -1.24 28.29
CA ASP A 219 -24.13 -1.27 27.49
C ASP A 219 -24.34 -2.64 26.84
N ASN A 220 -25.04 -3.51 27.56
CA ASN A 220 -25.29 -4.89 27.14
C ASN A 220 -26.25 -5.01 25.94
N ILE A 221 -26.79 -3.90 25.41
CA ILE A 221 -27.57 -3.91 24.16
C ILE A 221 -26.65 -4.13 22.95
N PHE A 222 -25.39 -3.70 23.07
CA PHE A 222 -24.39 -3.85 22.02
C PHE A 222 -23.68 -5.19 22.15
N THR A 223 -23.49 -5.85 21.01
CA THR A 223 -22.78 -7.14 20.94
C THR A 223 -21.30 -6.87 20.69
N PRO A 224 -20.39 -7.33 21.57
CA PRO A 224 -18.96 -7.16 21.36
C PRO A 224 -18.46 -8.06 20.22
N SER A 225 -17.38 -7.66 19.58
CA SER A 225 -16.62 -8.48 18.65
C SER A 225 -15.99 -9.69 19.34
N GLU A 226 -15.69 -10.75 18.57
CA GLU A 226 -14.94 -11.90 19.08
C GLU A 226 -13.58 -11.49 19.66
N ALA A 227 -12.95 -10.45 19.10
CA ALA A 227 -11.70 -9.91 19.59
C ALA A 227 -11.82 -9.43 21.05
N ILE A 228 -12.92 -8.73 21.41
CA ILE A 228 -13.15 -8.29 22.80
C ILE A 228 -13.40 -9.47 23.73
N LEU A 229 -14.18 -10.46 23.32
CA LEU A 229 -14.41 -11.66 24.13
C LEU A 229 -13.09 -12.40 24.40
N ASN A 230 -12.24 -12.52 23.38
CA ASN A 230 -10.92 -13.12 23.50
C ASN A 230 -9.99 -12.30 24.42
N ASN A 231 -9.97 -10.97 24.28
CA ASN A 231 -9.20 -10.06 25.14
C ASN A 231 -9.61 -10.16 26.62
N LEU A 232 -10.90 -10.34 26.89
CA LEU A 232 -11.46 -10.50 28.23
C LEU A 232 -11.35 -11.94 28.79
N LYS A 233 -10.84 -12.88 27.98
CA LYS A 233 -10.70 -14.32 28.32
C LYS A 233 -12.04 -15.02 28.61
N VAL A 234 -13.10 -14.64 27.91
CA VAL A 234 -14.47 -15.17 28.11
C VAL A 234 -14.94 -15.95 26.88
N LYS A 235 -15.80 -16.95 27.09
CA LYS A 235 -16.27 -17.84 26.01
C LYS A 235 -17.54 -17.35 25.33
N ASN A 236 -18.30 -16.49 26.00
CA ASN A 236 -19.60 -16.02 25.55
C ASN A 236 -19.87 -14.62 26.10
N ILE A 237 -20.92 -13.99 25.58
CA ILE A 237 -21.30 -12.62 25.91
C ILE A 237 -21.67 -12.49 27.39
N ASP A 238 -22.36 -13.47 27.98
CA ASP A 238 -22.77 -13.43 29.40
C ASP A 238 -21.57 -13.40 30.35
N GLU A 239 -20.55 -14.23 30.08
CA GLU A 239 -19.27 -14.18 30.78
C GLU A 239 -18.56 -12.83 30.55
N GLY A 240 -18.64 -12.27 29.34
CA GLY A 240 -18.12 -10.94 29.04
C GLY A 240 -18.77 -9.83 29.87
N ILE A 241 -20.10 -9.86 30.01
CA ILE A 241 -20.85 -8.91 30.84
C ILE A 241 -20.39 -9.01 32.29
N ALA A 242 -20.16 -10.22 32.80
CA ALA A 242 -19.63 -10.43 34.14
C ALA A 242 -18.19 -9.91 34.27
N ALA A 243 -17.36 -10.11 33.25
CA ALA A 243 -15.97 -9.66 33.21
C ALA A 243 -15.84 -8.13 33.19
N VAL A 244 -16.69 -7.43 32.43
CA VAL A 244 -16.71 -5.95 32.38
C VAL A 244 -17.10 -5.36 33.75
N LYS A 245 -17.95 -6.04 34.51
CA LYS A 245 -18.36 -5.62 35.86
C LYS A 245 -17.35 -5.95 36.95
N ASN A 246 -16.35 -6.78 36.66
CA ASN A 246 -15.38 -7.23 37.65
C ASN A 246 -14.28 -6.16 37.85
N PRO A 247 -14.12 -5.58 39.06
CA PRO A 247 -13.11 -4.56 39.32
C PRO A 247 -11.67 -4.98 39.05
N LEU A 248 -11.38 -6.30 39.09
CA LEU A 248 -10.05 -6.83 38.79
C LEU A 248 -9.63 -6.62 37.34
N ASN A 249 -10.60 -6.44 36.44
CA ASN A 249 -10.37 -6.25 35.00
C ASN A 249 -10.25 -4.77 34.59
N ASN A 250 -10.38 -3.81 35.53
CA ASN A 250 -10.43 -2.38 35.22
C ASN A 250 -9.27 -1.89 34.35
N LYS A 251 -8.04 -2.36 34.60
CA LYS A 251 -6.87 -1.99 33.80
C LYS A 251 -7.01 -2.48 32.35
N ILE A 252 -7.32 -3.76 32.16
CA ILE A 252 -7.49 -4.37 30.83
C ILE A 252 -8.63 -3.68 30.07
N ILE A 253 -9.77 -3.43 30.74
CA ILE A 253 -10.90 -2.73 30.14
C ILE A 253 -10.48 -1.32 29.70
N GLN A 254 -9.74 -0.59 30.54
CA GLN A 254 -9.29 0.75 30.18
C GLN A 254 -8.30 0.74 29.00
N ASP A 255 -7.39 -0.23 28.95
CA ASP A 255 -6.46 -0.40 27.83
C ASP A 255 -7.23 -0.70 26.52
N LEU A 256 -8.26 -1.56 26.58
CA LEU A 256 -9.13 -1.86 25.43
C LEU A 256 -9.98 -0.66 24.98
N ILE A 257 -10.50 0.13 25.94
CA ILE A 257 -11.21 1.37 25.64
C ILE A 257 -10.27 2.35 24.92
N ASN A 258 -9.05 2.51 25.43
CA ASN A 258 -8.06 3.43 24.83
C ASN A 258 -7.69 2.99 23.41
N ASP A 259 -7.50 1.69 23.19
CA ASP A 259 -7.20 1.10 21.88
C ASP A 259 -8.33 1.38 20.87
N ARG A 260 -9.57 0.97 21.19
CA ARG A 260 -10.74 1.18 20.32
C ARG A 260 -11.03 2.66 20.07
N HIS A 261 -10.88 3.51 21.08
CA HIS A 261 -11.02 4.95 20.92
C HIS A 261 -9.96 5.54 19.97
N GLY A 262 -8.69 5.13 20.11
CA GLY A 262 -7.62 5.55 19.22
C GLY A 262 -7.91 5.18 17.76
N MET A 263 -8.41 3.96 17.53
CA MET A 263 -8.79 3.49 16.20
C MET A 263 -9.94 4.29 15.58
N ILE A 264 -10.97 4.66 16.36
CA ILE A 264 -12.06 5.50 15.86
C ILE A 264 -11.56 6.90 15.48
N ILE A 265 -10.74 7.55 16.32
CA ILE A 265 -10.18 8.88 16.02
C ILE A 265 -9.39 8.85 14.71
N GLN A 266 -8.57 7.82 14.57
CA GLN A 266 -7.74 7.62 13.40
C GLN A 266 -8.60 7.40 12.15
N PHE A 267 -9.65 6.57 12.24
CA PHE A 267 -10.51 6.30 11.10
C PHE A 267 -11.41 7.49 10.74
N ASN A 268 -11.89 8.29 11.70
CA ASN A 268 -12.54 9.58 11.44
C ASN A 268 -11.64 10.53 10.64
N SER A 269 -10.34 10.57 10.98
CA SER A 269 -9.37 11.36 10.26
C SER A 269 -9.24 10.86 8.81
N SER A 270 -9.13 9.54 8.61
CA SER A 270 -9.12 8.92 7.28
C SER A 270 -10.39 9.27 6.48
N LEU A 271 -11.58 9.08 7.06
CA LEU A 271 -12.86 9.37 6.40
C LEU A 271 -12.98 10.82 5.95
N SER A 272 -12.48 11.76 6.76
CA SER A 272 -12.46 13.18 6.42
C SER A 272 -11.58 13.47 5.20
N TYR A 273 -10.39 12.86 5.13
CA TYR A 273 -9.52 12.94 3.96
C TYR A 273 -10.16 12.31 2.73
N ILE A 274 -10.68 11.09 2.85
CA ILE A 274 -11.28 10.34 1.75
C ILE A 274 -12.45 11.13 1.17
N TYR A 275 -13.40 11.57 2.02
CA TYR A 275 -14.56 12.31 1.56
C TYR A 275 -14.14 13.62 0.87
N SER A 276 -13.27 14.41 1.52
CA SER A 276 -12.84 15.70 0.97
C SER A 276 -12.02 15.56 -0.31
N GLN A 277 -11.12 14.58 -0.42
CA GLN A 277 -10.26 14.41 -1.59
C GLN A 277 -10.99 13.72 -2.75
N ALA A 278 -11.80 12.70 -2.44
CA ALA A 278 -12.45 11.90 -3.47
C ALA A 278 -13.67 12.60 -4.07
N TYR A 279 -14.41 13.39 -3.28
CA TYR A 279 -15.68 13.97 -3.70
C TYR A 279 -15.71 15.51 -3.76
N SER A 280 -14.60 16.20 -3.48
CA SER A 280 -14.48 17.61 -3.88
C SER A 280 -14.51 17.76 -5.40
N GLY A 281 -15.09 18.85 -5.90
CA GLY A 281 -15.19 19.07 -7.35
C GLY A 281 -16.13 18.08 -8.05
N THR A 282 -17.02 17.44 -7.30
CA THR A 282 -18.11 16.63 -7.86
C THR A 282 -19.34 17.48 -8.14
N PHE A 283 -20.25 16.99 -8.96
CA PHE A 283 -21.39 17.72 -9.49
C PHE A 283 -22.47 18.02 -8.41
N PRO A 284 -22.87 19.29 -8.19
CA PRO A 284 -22.35 20.52 -8.82
C PRO A 284 -20.97 20.98 -8.32
N ILE A 285 -20.06 21.32 -9.23
CA ILE A 285 -18.60 21.40 -8.96
C ILE A 285 -18.21 22.29 -7.78
N PHE A 286 -18.80 23.47 -7.59
CA PHE A 286 -18.44 24.36 -6.48
C PHE A 286 -19.16 24.07 -5.16
N ASP A 287 -20.06 23.07 -5.10
CA ASP A 287 -20.73 22.75 -3.83
C ASP A 287 -19.73 22.18 -2.81
N HIS A 288 -18.60 21.62 -3.27
CA HIS A 288 -17.63 20.93 -2.44
C HIS A 288 -16.19 21.29 -2.85
N ILE A 289 -15.50 22.08 -2.02
CA ILE A 289 -14.10 22.44 -2.23
C ILE A 289 -13.18 21.49 -1.44
N GLY A 290 -12.13 21.01 -2.10
CA GLY A 290 -11.15 20.11 -1.52
C GLY A 290 -10.13 20.81 -0.63
N ILE A 291 -9.55 20.08 0.33
CA ILE A 291 -8.45 20.58 1.20
C ILE A 291 -7.17 20.85 0.40
N VAL A 292 -6.97 20.16 -0.73
CA VAL A 292 -5.79 20.28 -1.58
C VAL A 292 -5.98 21.43 -2.58
N ARG A 293 -5.49 22.63 -2.25
CA ARG A 293 -5.74 23.88 -3.00
C ARG A 293 -5.50 23.76 -4.52
N ARG A 294 -4.38 23.17 -4.95
CA ARG A 294 -4.01 22.99 -6.37
C ARG A 294 -4.96 22.10 -7.17
N HIS A 295 -5.72 21.26 -6.47
CA HIS A 295 -6.73 20.36 -7.04
C HIS A 295 -8.10 20.61 -6.41
N SER A 296 -8.32 21.80 -5.85
CA SER A 296 -9.51 22.06 -5.03
C SER A 296 -10.77 22.21 -5.87
N LEU A 297 -10.62 22.61 -7.13
CA LEU A 297 -11.74 22.82 -8.07
C LEU A 297 -12.34 21.49 -8.54
N LEU A 298 -11.54 20.55 -9.03
CA LEU A 298 -12.01 19.27 -9.60
C LEU A 298 -11.73 18.05 -8.71
N GLY A 299 -10.97 18.23 -7.64
CA GLY A 299 -10.64 17.19 -6.66
C GLY A 299 -9.60 16.18 -7.12
N LEU A 300 -9.53 15.06 -6.39
CA LEU A 300 -8.56 13.98 -6.59
C LEU A 300 -9.22 12.60 -6.73
N GLY A 301 -10.53 12.53 -6.97
CA GLY A 301 -11.24 11.26 -6.85
C GLY A 301 -10.82 10.14 -7.80
N THR A 302 -10.31 10.47 -8.99
CA THR A 302 -9.72 9.46 -9.88
C THR A 302 -8.37 8.98 -9.34
N ALA A 303 -7.55 9.88 -8.78
CA ALA A 303 -6.31 9.49 -8.08
C ALA A 303 -6.59 8.63 -6.84
N ILE A 304 -7.65 8.92 -6.06
CA ILE A 304 -8.07 8.07 -4.95
C ILE A 304 -8.52 6.69 -5.45
N GLY A 305 -9.31 6.66 -6.53
CA GLY A 305 -9.71 5.42 -7.21
C GLY A 305 -8.51 4.58 -7.64
N SER A 306 -7.42 5.21 -8.09
CA SER A 306 -6.18 4.52 -8.45
C SER A 306 -5.55 3.74 -7.30
N LEU A 307 -5.43 4.37 -6.12
CA LEU A 307 -4.90 3.72 -4.91
C LEU A 307 -5.82 2.59 -4.46
N TYR A 308 -7.13 2.84 -4.50
CA TYR A 308 -8.13 1.88 -4.10
C TYR A 308 -8.14 0.64 -4.99
N GLU A 309 -8.09 0.81 -6.31
CA GLU A 309 -8.04 -0.29 -7.26
C GLU A 309 -6.72 -1.08 -7.22
N LEU A 310 -5.60 -0.40 -6.92
CA LEU A 310 -4.32 -1.07 -6.67
C LEU A 310 -4.38 -1.95 -5.41
N ILE A 311 -4.92 -1.44 -4.29
CA ILE A 311 -5.14 -2.22 -3.08
C ILE A 311 -6.04 -3.41 -3.33
N LYS A 312 -7.19 -3.18 -3.98
CA LYS A 312 -8.16 -4.21 -4.28
C LYS A 312 -7.56 -5.34 -5.11
N GLN A 313 -6.68 -5.02 -6.06
CA GLN A 313 -5.96 -6.05 -6.82
C GLN A 313 -5.01 -6.84 -5.91
N LEU A 314 -4.18 -6.16 -5.10
CA LEU A 314 -3.24 -6.81 -4.20
C LEU A 314 -3.93 -7.68 -3.15
N GLU A 315 -4.92 -7.14 -2.44
CA GLU A 315 -5.65 -7.86 -1.41
C GLU A 315 -6.36 -9.10 -1.96
N LYS A 316 -6.98 -9.02 -3.15
CA LYS A 316 -7.55 -10.21 -3.84
C LYS A 316 -6.48 -11.25 -4.17
N ALA A 317 -5.31 -10.79 -4.59
CA ALA A 317 -4.17 -11.62 -4.91
C ALA A 317 -3.67 -12.39 -3.68
N PHE A 318 -3.48 -11.68 -2.57
CA PHE A 318 -3.00 -12.27 -1.33
C PHE A 318 -4.05 -13.09 -0.59
N PHE A 319 -5.34 -12.75 -0.69
CA PHE A 319 -6.43 -13.51 -0.08
C PHE A 319 -6.50 -14.96 -0.62
N ARG A 320 -6.16 -15.16 -1.90
CA ARG A 320 -6.14 -16.49 -2.51
C ARG A 320 -5.06 -17.42 -1.93
N LEU A 321 -4.19 -16.91 -1.08
CA LEU A 321 -3.16 -17.69 -0.43
C LEU A 321 -3.75 -18.41 0.77
N PRO A 322 -3.49 -19.72 0.96
CA PRO A 322 -3.99 -20.48 2.09
C PRO A 322 -3.22 -20.16 3.39
N PHE A 323 -2.94 -18.88 3.63
CA PHE A 323 -2.30 -18.40 4.86
C PHE A 323 -3.29 -18.16 5.99
N GLU A 324 -4.60 -18.28 5.74
CA GLU A 324 -5.63 -18.08 6.77
C GLU A 324 -5.78 -19.27 7.72
N ASP A 325 -5.38 -20.48 7.30
CA ASP A 325 -5.29 -21.62 8.22
C ASP A 325 -4.12 -22.53 7.86
N PHE A 326 -2.93 -22.20 8.39
CA PHE A 326 -1.75 -23.06 8.27
C PHE A 326 -2.05 -24.51 8.64
N LYS A 327 -3.00 -24.79 9.54
CA LYS A 327 -3.34 -26.16 9.98
C LYS A 327 -3.92 -27.03 8.87
N THR A 328 -4.47 -26.41 7.84
CA THR A 328 -5.03 -27.10 6.67
C THR A 328 -3.98 -27.36 5.59
N THR A 329 -2.81 -26.74 5.68
CA THR A 329 -1.73 -26.89 4.70
C THR A 329 -0.93 -28.17 4.96
N VAL A 330 -0.35 -28.74 3.89
CA VAL A 330 0.59 -29.87 4.01
C VAL A 330 1.74 -29.56 4.97
N TYR A 331 2.18 -28.30 5.10
CA TYR A 331 3.26 -27.91 6.02
C TYR A 331 2.95 -28.18 7.50
N TYR A 332 1.68 -28.23 7.89
CA TYR A 332 1.31 -28.45 9.29
C TYR A 332 1.58 -29.88 9.76
N SER A 333 1.31 -30.85 8.91
CA SER A 333 1.45 -32.28 9.24
C SER A 333 2.70 -32.91 8.62
N ALA A 334 3.21 -32.36 7.52
CA ALA A 334 4.31 -32.99 6.82
C ALA A 334 5.62 -32.82 7.59
N PRO A 335 6.42 -33.87 7.69
CA PRO A 335 7.67 -33.84 8.42
C PRO A 335 8.80 -33.19 7.63
N VAL A 336 9.65 -32.42 8.32
CA VAL A 336 10.84 -31.83 7.70
C VAL A 336 11.96 -32.89 7.56
N PRO A 337 12.78 -32.84 6.49
CA PRO A 337 13.95 -33.71 6.35
C PRO A 337 14.97 -33.51 7.48
N LYS A 338 15.69 -34.56 7.87
CA LYS A 338 16.62 -34.50 9.02
C LYS A 338 17.82 -33.57 8.77
N GLU A 339 18.15 -33.35 7.52
CA GLU A 339 19.22 -32.47 7.08
C GLU A 339 18.96 -31.02 7.52
N TYR A 340 17.70 -30.65 7.74
CA TYR A 340 17.29 -29.31 8.15
C TYR A 340 17.61 -29.00 9.61
N PHE A 341 17.77 -30.00 10.47
CA PHE A 341 18.13 -29.76 11.87
C PHE A 341 19.50 -29.07 12.01
N SER A 342 20.40 -29.30 11.06
CA SER A 342 21.70 -28.61 11.02
C SER A 342 21.58 -27.09 10.88
N ILE A 343 20.48 -26.61 10.27
CA ILE A 343 20.17 -25.19 10.07
C ILE A 343 19.75 -24.51 11.37
N ILE A 344 19.03 -25.23 12.24
CA ILE A 344 18.62 -24.76 13.57
C ILE A 344 19.87 -24.52 14.44
N VAL A 345 20.87 -25.38 14.29
CA VAL A 345 22.10 -25.36 15.09
C VAL A 345 23.00 -24.20 14.66
N ASP A 346 23.35 -24.08 13.39
CA ASP A 346 24.22 -22.99 12.93
C ASP A 346 23.84 -22.48 11.53
N PRO A 347 23.30 -21.26 11.44
CA PRO A 347 22.95 -20.60 10.19
C PRO A 347 24.11 -20.48 9.20
N SER A 348 25.36 -20.51 9.67
CA SER A 348 26.56 -20.38 8.83
C SER A 348 26.88 -21.63 8.00
N PHE A 349 26.39 -22.80 8.40
CA PHE A 349 26.48 -24.02 7.59
C PHE A 349 25.34 -24.16 6.58
N PHE A 350 24.34 -23.26 6.62
CA PHE A 350 23.23 -23.29 5.70
C PHE A 350 23.70 -23.17 4.24
N SER A 351 23.21 -24.09 3.41
CA SER A 351 23.32 -24.02 1.95
C SER A 351 21.92 -24.01 1.35
N SER A 352 21.64 -23.01 0.51
CA SER A 352 20.36 -22.88 -0.18
C SER A 352 20.02 -24.05 -1.11
N SER A 353 21.01 -24.88 -1.46
CA SER A 353 20.81 -26.13 -2.23
C SER A 353 19.84 -27.10 -1.55
N LEU A 354 19.89 -27.23 -0.22
CA LEU A 354 19.00 -28.11 0.56
C LEU A 354 17.52 -27.82 0.31
N TRP A 355 17.18 -26.55 0.07
CA TRP A 355 15.82 -26.11 -0.13
C TRP A 355 15.38 -26.08 -1.60
N LYS A 356 16.32 -26.20 -2.56
CA LYS A 356 15.98 -26.32 -3.98
C LYS A 356 15.45 -27.72 -4.31
N GLU A 357 15.97 -28.73 -3.62
CA GLU A 357 15.69 -30.16 -3.84
C GLU A 357 14.51 -30.69 -3.01
N ASP A 358 13.87 -29.83 -2.21
CA ASP A 358 12.78 -30.21 -1.32
C ASP A 358 11.50 -30.56 -2.10
N ALA A 359 11.14 -31.84 -2.09
CA ALA A 359 9.96 -32.36 -2.78
C ALA A 359 8.64 -31.84 -2.20
N ILE A 360 8.57 -31.55 -0.89
CA ILE A 360 7.37 -31.01 -0.27
C ILE A 360 7.17 -29.57 -0.72
N LYS A 361 8.21 -28.74 -0.71
CA LYS A 361 8.18 -27.40 -1.32
C LYS A 361 7.65 -27.47 -2.76
N GLN A 362 8.17 -28.39 -3.59
CA GLN A 362 7.74 -28.53 -4.98
C GLN A 362 6.29 -29.04 -5.12
N SER A 363 5.81 -29.90 -4.23
CA SER A 363 4.46 -30.49 -4.29
C SER A 363 3.34 -29.53 -3.83
N VAL A 364 3.65 -28.61 -2.92
CA VAL A 364 2.68 -27.65 -2.36
C VAL A 364 2.60 -26.38 -3.23
N VAL A 365 3.65 -26.08 -4.00
CA VAL A 365 3.61 -25.07 -5.07
C VAL A 365 2.78 -25.62 -6.25
N GLY A 366 1.47 -25.36 -6.23
CA GLY A 366 0.57 -25.59 -7.38
C GLY A 366 -0.65 -26.50 -7.14
N SER A 367 -0.73 -27.23 -6.02
CA SER A 367 -1.83 -28.18 -5.77
C SER A 367 -2.97 -27.64 -4.89
N GLU A 368 -2.73 -26.60 -4.08
CA GLU A 368 -3.72 -25.95 -3.19
C GLU A 368 -4.40 -24.72 -3.84
N LEU A 369 -4.42 -24.76 -5.16
CA LEU A 369 -5.28 -24.09 -6.12
C LEU A 369 -6.74 -23.82 -5.76
N LYS A 370 -7.15 -22.96 -4.82
CA LYS A 370 -8.56 -22.49 -4.86
C LYS A 370 -8.75 -21.50 -6.02
N ALA A 371 -8.62 -21.98 -7.26
CA ALA A 371 -9.03 -21.24 -8.44
C ALA A 371 -10.53 -20.93 -8.29
N GLY A 372 -10.85 -19.65 -8.10
CA GLY A 372 -12.22 -19.20 -7.83
C GLY A 372 -12.64 -19.25 -6.36
N ALA A 373 -11.72 -19.16 -5.39
CA ALA A 373 -12.15 -18.81 -4.02
C ALA A 373 -12.84 -17.45 -4.05
N ASP A 374 -14.13 -17.42 -3.77
CA ASP A 374 -14.82 -16.18 -3.47
C ASP A 374 -14.22 -15.59 -2.18
N LEU A 375 -14.14 -14.26 -2.14
CA LEU A 375 -13.82 -13.56 -0.90
C LEU A 375 -14.92 -13.90 0.14
N PRO A 376 -14.56 -14.08 1.42
CA PRO A 376 -15.52 -14.24 2.50
C PRO A 376 -16.54 -13.12 2.49
N ASP A 377 -17.76 -13.44 2.94
CA ASP A 377 -18.85 -12.46 3.02
C ASP A 377 -18.50 -11.26 3.93
N ASP A 378 -17.58 -11.45 4.89
CA ASP A 378 -17.08 -10.45 5.83
C ASP A 378 -15.78 -9.75 5.37
N PHE A 379 -15.23 -10.13 4.21
CA PHE A 379 -14.04 -9.49 3.66
C PHE A 379 -14.33 -8.04 3.26
N PHE A 380 -13.41 -7.13 3.57
CA PHE A 380 -13.50 -5.73 3.17
C PHE A 380 -12.19 -5.20 2.60
N HIS A 381 -12.30 -4.17 1.77
CA HIS A 381 -11.16 -3.47 1.18
C HIS A 381 -10.84 -2.20 1.98
N ARG A 382 -9.56 -1.95 2.26
CA ARG A 382 -9.16 -0.71 2.94
C ARG A 382 -9.54 0.53 2.13
N LEU A 383 -9.92 1.60 2.81
CA LEU A 383 -10.12 2.89 2.17
C LEU A 383 -8.78 3.59 1.90
N SER A 384 -8.63 4.24 0.75
CA SER A 384 -7.38 4.89 0.34
C SER A 384 -7.46 6.40 0.39
N PHE A 385 -6.36 7.07 0.79
CA PHE A 385 -6.24 8.52 0.70
C PHE A 385 -4.80 9.00 0.52
N PHE A 386 -4.62 10.30 0.26
CA PHE A 386 -3.31 10.94 0.22
C PHE A 386 -3.07 11.75 1.50
N SER A 387 -1.88 11.65 2.09
CA SER A 387 -1.51 12.39 3.29
C SER A 387 -0.20 13.15 3.12
N GLY A 388 -0.22 14.44 3.46
CA GLY A 388 1.00 15.24 3.56
C GLY A 388 1.81 14.97 4.85
N ARG A 389 1.21 14.31 5.85
CA ARG A 389 1.85 14.04 7.16
C ARG A 389 2.32 12.60 7.30
N LEU A 390 1.52 11.66 6.83
CA LEU A 390 1.71 10.24 7.12
C LEU A 390 2.58 9.52 6.07
N GLY A 391 2.68 10.08 4.85
CA GLY A 391 3.39 9.43 3.75
C GLY A 391 2.70 8.15 3.29
N PHE A 392 3.50 7.16 2.92
CA PHE A 392 3.05 5.78 2.70
C PHE A 392 2.86 5.12 4.07
N ARG A 393 1.64 4.67 4.37
CA ARG A 393 1.34 3.94 5.61
C ARG A 393 0.06 3.12 5.51
N GLU A 394 0.06 1.95 6.12
CA GLU A 394 -1.14 1.13 6.30
C GLU A 394 -1.73 1.25 7.72
N TYR A 395 -3.06 1.15 7.77
CA TYR A 395 -3.87 1.03 8.96
C TYR A 395 -4.97 -0.01 8.74
N GLU A 396 -5.64 -0.42 9.83
CA GLU A 396 -6.62 -1.51 9.81
C GLU A 396 -7.74 -1.32 8.77
N PHE A 397 -8.38 -0.14 8.73
CA PHE A 397 -9.49 0.16 7.81
C PHE A 397 -9.10 1.08 6.65
N SER A 398 -7.85 1.55 6.60
CA SER A 398 -7.43 2.52 5.60
C SER A 398 -5.94 2.46 5.31
N ALA A 399 -5.53 2.93 4.14
CA ALA A 399 -4.14 3.10 3.78
C ALA A 399 -3.93 4.47 3.13
N THR A 400 -2.72 5.00 3.26
CA THR A 400 -2.36 6.32 2.77
C THR A 400 -1.11 6.26 1.90
N ALA A 401 -1.12 7.06 0.83
CA ALA A 401 0.07 7.40 0.05
C ALA A 401 0.52 8.84 0.37
N ALA A 402 1.79 9.15 0.10
CA ALA A 402 2.30 10.52 0.27
C ALA A 402 1.59 11.48 -0.70
N ILE A 403 1.31 12.72 -0.27
CA ILE A 403 0.62 13.70 -1.14
C ILE A 403 1.42 14.06 -2.40
N GLN A 404 2.75 13.93 -2.34
CA GLN A 404 3.68 14.15 -3.45
C GLN A 404 3.41 13.20 -4.63
N VAL A 405 2.83 12.02 -4.37
CA VAL A 405 2.44 11.04 -5.41
C VAL A 405 1.45 11.66 -6.41
N ILE A 406 0.67 12.65 -6.01
CA ILE A 406 -0.28 13.33 -6.91
C ILE A 406 0.44 13.97 -8.11
N VAL A 407 1.62 14.54 -7.88
CA VAL A 407 2.38 15.31 -8.87
C VAL A 407 3.62 14.56 -9.37
N GLU A 408 4.11 13.59 -8.59
CA GLU A 408 5.38 12.89 -8.85
C GLU A 408 5.24 11.34 -8.77
N SER A 409 4.04 10.78 -8.96
CA SER A 409 3.83 9.31 -8.96
C SER A 409 4.65 8.54 -10.00
N TYR A 410 5.16 9.24 -11.01
CA TYR A 410 6.04 8.68 -12.03
C TYR A 410 7.54 8.72 -11.65
N LYS A 411 7.95 9.55 -10.68
CA LYS A 411 9.36 9.72 -10.28
C LYS A 411 9.75 8.75 -9.17
N LEU A 412 11.00 8.26 -9.20
CA LEU A 412 11.51 7.26 -8.26
C LEU A 412 11.21 7.55 -6.77
N PRO A 413 11.44 8.77 -6.25
CA PRO A 413 11.24 9.05 -4.82
C PRO A 413 9.79 8.86 -4.36
N TRP A 414 8.83 9.18 -5.24
CA TRP A 414 7.40 9.18 -4.96
C TRP A 414 6.63 8.22 -5.86
N HIS A 415 7.32 7.22 -6.43
CA HIS A 415 6.69 6.33 -7.39
C HIS A 415 5.54 5.57 -6.71
N ILE A 416 4.36 5.56 -7.32
CA ILE A 416 3.15 5.00 -6.70
C ILE A 416 3.29 3.50 -6.36
N ILE A 417 4.18 2.78 -7.04
CA ILE A 417 4.46 1.37 -6.72
C ILE A 417 4.95 1.17 -5.28
N ASN A 418 5.59 2.17 -4.65
CA ASN A 418 6.03 2.09 -3.26
C ASN A 418 4.83 1.96 -2.30
N TYR A 419 3.62 2.35 -2.72
CA TYR A 419 2.40 2.09 -1.95
C TYR A 419 2.18 0.61 -1.70
N THR A 420 2.58 -0.27 -2.63
CA THR A 420 2.39 -1.72 -2.51
C THR A 420 3.15 -2.30 -1.32
N HIS A 421 4.32 -1.74 -0.97
CA HIS A 421 5.12 -2.12 0.19
C HIS A 421 4.30 -2.07 1.50
N GLU A 422 3.60 -0.95 1.72
CA GLU A 422 2.78 -0.74 2.91
C GLU A 422 1.60 -1.71 3.00
N ILE A 423 1.02 -2.08 1.87
CA ILE A 423 -0.11 -3.02 1.82
C ILE A 423 0.35 -4.45 2.16
N ILE A 424 1.58 -4.81 1.80
CA ILE A 424 2.17 -6.11 2.11
C ILE A 424 2.37 -6.28 3.62
N HIS A 425 2.65 -5.23 4.38
CA HIS A 425 2.79 -5.30 5.85
C HIS A 425 1.59 -5.99 6.51
N ASN A 426 0.35 -5.68 6.11
CA ASN A 426 -0.81 -6.31 6.69
C ASN A 426 -0.84 -7.83 6.46
N HIS A 427 -0.56 -8.25 5.24
CA HIS A 427 -0.56 -9.65 4.85
C HIS A 427 0.52 -10.43 5.58
N VAL A 428 1.70 -9.84 5.74
CA VAL A 428 2.78 -10.38 6.57
C VAL A 428 2.35 -10.51 8.03
N ARG A 429 1.66 -9.51 8.61
CA ARG A 429 1.16 -9.62 9.98
C ARG A 429 0.17 -10.79 10.15
N LEU A 430 -0.69 -11.04 9.17
CA LEU A 430 -1.61 -12.20 9.20
C LEU A 430 -0.82 -13.52 9.25
N ILE A 431 0.21 -13.66 8.41
CA ILE A 431 1.09 -14.83 8.39
C ILE A 431 1.81 -14.99 9.73
N LEU A 432 2.47 -13.93 10.21
CA LEU A 432 3.27 -13.98 11.44
C LEU A 432 2.42 -14.23 12.68
N ASN A 433 1.20 -13.68 12.72
CA ASN A 433 0.27 -14.00 13.80
C ASN A 433 0.03 -15.52 13.83
N GLN A 434 -0.23 -16.18 12.71
CA GLN A 434 -0.45 -17.63 12.73
C GLN A 434 0.76 -18.46 13.13
N LEU A 435 1.97 -18.00 12.82
CA LEU A 435 3.21 -18.71 13.12
C LEU A 435 3.63 -18.52 14.59
N ILE A 436 3.77 -17.28 15.04
CA ILE A 436 4.47 -16.94 16.29
C ILE A 436 3.60 -16.24 17.34
N ILE A 437 2.40 -15.76 16.99
CA ILE A 437 1.46 -15.10 17.93
C ILE A 437 0.12 -15.84 17.95
N PRO A 438 -0.10 -16.80 18.86
CA PRO A 438 -1.32 -17.59 18.84
C PRO A 438 -2.57 -16.68 18.80
N PRO A 439 -3.61 -17.05 18.02
CA PRO A 439 -4.82 -16.25 17.87
C PRO A 439 -5.47 -15.93 19.22
N ASN A 440 -5.24 -16.79 20.22
CA ASN A 440 -5.57 -16.55 21.62
C ASN A 440 -4.39 -15.90 22.36
N ARG A 441 -4.08 -14.63 22.07
CA ARG A 441 -3.02 -13.81 22.73
C ARG A 441 -3.05 -13.79 24.27
N PHE A 442 -4.08 -14.37 24.90
CA PHE A 442 -4.42 -14.15 26.32
C PHE A 442 -4.48 -15.42 27.18
N ARG A 443 -4.18 -16.59 26.62
CA ARG A 443 -3.84 -17.75 27.45
C ARG A 443 -2.33 -17.87 27.48
N ASP A 444 -1.72 -17.28 28.51
CA ASP A 444 -0.27 -17.35 28.70
C ASP A 444 0.16 -18.81 28.84
N GLU A 445 -0.56 -19.65 29.59
CA GLU A 445 -0.13 -21.04 29.83
C GLU A 445 0.06 -21.90 28.55
N PRO A 446 -0.91 -22.03 27.60
CA PRO A 446 -0.69 -22.77 26.36
C PRO A 446 0.37 -22.14 25.46
N TYR A 447 0.49 -20.80 25.45
CA TYR A 447 1.49 -20.13 24.63
C TYR A 447 2.90 -20.35 25.18
N LEU A 448 3.10 -20.12 26.48
CA LEU A 448 4.34 -20.39 27.19
C LEU A 448 4.73 -21.87 27.12
N THR A 449 3.74 -22.78 27.16
CA THR A 449 3.98 -24.23 26.93
C THR A 449 4.51 -24.48 25.51
N ASN A 450 3.92 -23.82 24.49
CA ASN A 450 4.42 -23.93 23.12
C ASN A 450 5.82 -23.32 22.96
N LEU A 451 6.07 -22.16 23.54
CA LEU A 451 7.39 -21.53 23.54
C LEU A 451 8.44 -22.42 24.23
N SER A 452 8.11 -23.00 25.38
CA SER A 452 8.95 -23.98 26.08
C SER A 452 9.26 -25.20 25.19
N ARG A 453 8.27 -25.66 24.42
CA ARG A 453 8.47 -26.74 23.44
C ARG A 453 9.46 -26.35 22.36
N TYR A 454 9.37 -25.13 21.80
CA TYR A 454 10.30 -24.66 20.77
C TYR A 454 11.72 -24.45 21.31
N ILE A 455 11.86 -23.91 22.53
CA ILE A 455 13.15 -23.85 23.24
C ILE A 455 13.72 -25.26 23.38
N GLY A 456 12.92 -26.23 23.82
CA GLY A 456 13.34 -27.63 23.91
C GLY A 456 13.82 -28.23 22.59
N ILE A 457 13.11 -27.97 21.48
CA ILE A 457 13.53 -28.41 20.13
C ILE A 457 14.89 -27.83 19.76
N ILE A 458 15.13 -26.55 20.07
CA ILE A 458 16.40 -25.87 19.83
C ILE A 458 17.49 -26.56 20.66
N THR A 459 17.32 -26.65 21.98
CA THR A 459 18.29 -27.28 22.90
C THR A 459 18.64 -28.72 22.50
N GLU A 460 17.63 -29.56 22.19
CA GLU A 460 17.85 -30.93 21.73
C GLU A 460 18.64 -30.99 20.42
N SER A 461 18.36 -30.07 19.49
CA SER A 461 19.08 -29.99 18.21
C SER A 461 20.56 -29.65 18.42
N PHE A 462 20.88 -28.81 19.42
CA PHE A 462 22.25 -28.44 19.78
C PHE A 462 23.04 -29.57 20.42
N GLU A 463 22.41 -30.37 21.28
CA GLU A 463 23.07 -31.45 22.02
C GLU A 463 23.46 -32.65 21.13
N GLN A 464 23.15 -32.62 19.83
CA GLN A 464 23.39 -33.71 18.86
C GLN A 464 22.94 -35.09 19.36
N THR A 465 22.00 -35.13 20.30
CA THR A 465 21.40 -36.40 20.70
C THR A 465 20.60 -36.87 19.49
N ASN A 466 20.90 -38.07 18.98
CA ASN A 466 20.16 -38.72 17.88
C ASN A 466 18.68 -39.03 18.24
N VAL A 467 18.13 -38.31 19.22
CA VAL A 467 16.93 -38.61 19.98
C VAL A 467 16.18 -37.30 20.23
N ILE A 468 15.69 -36.65 19.17
CA ILE A 468 14.37 -36.02 19.28
C ILE A 468 13.39 -37.19 19.42
N ASN A 469 13.30 -37.77 20.62
CA ASN A 469 12.54 -38.95 21.06
C ASN A 469 11.54 -39.56 20.04
N GLY A 470 12.01 -40.12 18.92
CA GLY A 470 11.16 -40.62 17.82
C GLY A 470 10.12 -39.63 17.25
N LYS A 471 10.15 -38.34 17.59
CA LYS A 471 9.15 -37.36 17.18
C LYS A 471 9.64 -36.60 15.96
N GLN A 472 8.96 -36.81 14.84
CA GLN A 472 9.12 -36.03 13.63
C GLN A 472 8.63 -34.59 13.88
N ILE A 473 9.46 -33.57 13.61
CA ILE A 473 9.00 -32.18 13.61
C ILE A 473 8.32 -31.88 12.26
N SER A 474 7.24 -31.12 12.30
CA SER A 474 6.56 -30.65 11.09
C SER A 474 7.29 -29.44 10.48
N TYR A 475 6.98 -29.09 9.22
CA TYR A 475 7.44 -27.81 8.65
C TYR A 475 6.93 -26.62 9.45
N PHE A 476 5.68 -26.67 9.95
CA PHE A 476 5.16 -25.62 10.82
C PHE A 476 6.03 -25.44 12.07
N ASP A 477 6.35 -26.53 12.77
CA ASP A 477 7.20 -26.48 13.95
C ASP A 477 8.61 -26.00 13.60
N TYR A 478 9.13 -26.42 12.45
CA TYR A 478 10.41 -25.94 11.93
C TYR A 478 10.42 -24.43 11.65
N PHE A 479 9.40 -23.89 10.98
CA PHE A 479 9.31 -22.45 10.68
C PHE A 479 9.27 -21.61 11.96
N VAL A 480 8.44 -22.02 12.92
CA VAL A 480 8.34 -21.33 14.22
C VAL A 480 9.67 -21.41 14.97
N THR A 481 10.31 -22.58 14.96
CA THR A 481 11.63 -22.77 15.60
C THR A 481 12.70 -21.87 15.00
N LEU A 482 12.73 -21.68 13.67
CA LEU A 482 13.66 -20.75 13.03
C LEU A 482 13.42 -19.29 13.43
N LEU A 483 12.16 -18.87 13.54
CA LEU A 483 11.83 -17.52 13.97
C LEU A 483 12.18 -17.29 15.45
N VAL A 484 11.90 -18.27 16.32
CA VAL A 484 12.31 -18.25 17.73
C VAL A 484 13.84 -18.20 17.84
N LYS A 485 14.55 -19.00 17.05
CA LYS A 485 16.02 -19.00 17.00
C LYS A 485 16.58 -17.64 16.58
N PHE A 486 15.98 -16.98 15.59
CA PHE A 486 16.35 -15.60 15.22
C PHE A 486 16.21 -14.64 16.41
N VAL A 487 15.08 -14.72 17.14
CA VAL A 487 14.81 -13.87 18.31
C VAL A 487 15.84 -14.10 19.40
N MET A 488 16.11 -15.35 19.78
CA MET A 488 17.10 -15.68 20.80
C MET A 488 18.51 -15.23 20.39
N ASN A 489 18.87 -15.38 19.12
CA ASN A 489 20.17 -14.96 18.60
C ASN A 489 20.30 -13.43 18.48
N ALA A 490 19.21 -12.67 18.46
CA ALA A 490 19.23 -11.23 18.24
C ALA A 490 19.93 -10.45 19.37
N GLU A 491 19.95 -10.99 20.59
CA GLU A 491 20.68 -10.41 21.72
C GLU A 491 22.21 -10.45 21.53
N ILE A 492 22.72 -11.48 20.84
CA ILE A 492 24.16 -11.70 20.65
C ILE A 492 24.59 -11.20 19.27
N TYR A 493 23.95 -11.69 18.21
CA TYR A 493 24.31 -11.40 16.83
C TYR A 493 23.67 -10.11 16.29
N GLY A 494 22.73 -9.53 17.03
CA GLY A 494 21.95 -8.37 16.62
C GLY A 494 20.83 -8.69 15.63
N SER A 495 20.11 -7.65 15.20
CA SER A 495 18.90 -7.73 14.36
C SER A 495 18.82 -6.55 13.37
N LEU A 496 17.65 -6.19 12.85
CA LEU A 496 17.52 -4.93 12.11
C LEU A 496 17.62 -3.71 13.04
N THR A 497 17.14 -3.81 14.27
CA THR A 497 17.14 -2.68 15.23
C THR A 497 18.21 -2.80 16.32
N SER A 498 18.67 -4.00 16.65
CA SER A 498 19.68 -4.24 17.68
C SER A 498 21.08 -4.41 17.09
N GLN A 499 22.09 -3.85 17.79
CA GLN A 499 23.50 -4.03 17.45
C GLN A 499 24.00 -5.40 17.88
N SER A 500 25.07 -5.90 17.27
CA SER A 500 25.73 -7.13 17.71
C SER A 500 26.60 -6.90 18.95
N ASP A 501 26.61 -7.85 19.90
CA ASP A 501 27.55 -7.85 21.03
C ASP A 501 28.84 -8.58 20.64
N TYR A 502 29.85 -7.81 20.22
CA TYR A 502 31.13 -8.37 19.78
C TYR A 502 31.86 -9.13 20.89
N SER A 503 31.69 -8.73 22.15
CA SER A 503 32.36 -9.37 23.28
C SER A 503 31.80 -10.76 23.54
N GLU A 504 30.47 -10.90 23.50
CA GLU A 504 29.78 -12.18 23.61
C GLU A 504 30.01 -13.06 22.39
N ILE A 505 30.05 -12.48 21.18
CA ILE A 505 30.38 -13.23 19.95
C ILE A 505 31.78 -13.85 20.06
N LEU A 506 32.79 -13.08 20.49
CA LEU A 506 34.15 -13.61 20.67
C LEU A 506 34.20 -14.68 21.76
N ALA A 507 33.47 -14.50 22.86
CA ALA A 507 33.35 -15.49 23.92
C ALA A 507 32.72 -16.80 23.40
N CYS A 508 31.68 -16.71 22.57
CA CYS A 508 31.06 -17.85 21.92
C CYS A 508 32.05 -18.55 20.97
N GLN A 509 32.72 -17.81 20.08
CA GLN A 509 33.63 -18.37 19.07
C GLN A 509 34.89 -19.06 19.65
N SER A 510 35.35 -18.61 20.81
CA SER A 510 36.58 -19.10 21.46
C SER A 510 36.37 -20.35 22.32
N ASP A 511 35.12 -20.68 22.64
CA ASP A 511 34.75 -21.87 23.41
C ASP A 511 34.25 -22.98 22.47
N PRO A 512 34.93 -24.15 22.39
CA PRO A 512 34.51 -25.27 21.54
C PRO A 512 33.10 -25.80 21.82
N GLU A 513 32.59 -25.62 23.05
CA GLU A 513 31.25 -26.02 23.49
C GLU A 513 30.21 -24.89 23.26
N ARG A 514 30.61 -23.61 23.25
CA ARG A 514 29.77 -22.43 22.94
C ARG A 514 29.97 -21.82 21.56
N LYS A 515 30.76 -22.43 20.65
CA LYS A 515 30.96 -21.98 19.26
C LYS A 515 29.66 -21.74 18.49
N ILE A 516 28.57 -22.24 19.04
CA ILE A 516 27.23 -22.25 18.47
C ILE A 516 26.17 -21.77 19.48
N GLY A 517 26.57 -21.10 20.57
CA GLY A 517 25.69 -20.72 21.68
C GLY A 517 24.51 -19.85 21.23
N PHE A 518 23.31 -20.22 21.64
CA PHE A 518 22.15 -19.33 21.64
C PHE A 518 21.96 -18.73 23.02
N TYR A 519 21.28 -17.59 23.08
CA TYR A 519 20.85 -17.02 24.35
C TYR A 519 19.81 -17.95 24.99
N ASP A 520 20.18 -18.63 26.08
CA ASP A 520 19.24 -19.43 26.86
C ASP A 520 18.29 -18.50 27.62
N CYS A 521 16.98 -18.70 27.43
CA CYS A 521 15.95 -17.84 28.00
C CYS A 521 14.73 -18.65 28.43
N SER A 522 14.00 -18.12 29.40
CA SER A 522 12.70 -18.64 29.79
C SER A 522 11.64 -18.38 28.72
N ALA A 523 10.53 -19.12 28.77
CA ALA A 523 9.41 -18.90 27.84
C ALA A 523 8.79 -17.50 27.98
N GLU A 524 8.81 -16.93 29.19
CA GLU A 524 8.35 -15.57 29.48
C GLU A 524 9.26 -14.51 28.86
N GLU A 525 10.58 -14.64 29.02
CA GLU A 525 11.55 -13.75 28.37
C GLU A 525 11.45 -13.83 26.85
N LEU A 526 11.33 -15.05 26.30
CA LEU A 526 11.16 -15.25 24.86
C LEU A 526 9.89 -14.59 24.32
N LYS A 527 8.78 -14.64 25.07
CA LYS A 527 7.54 -13.96 24.69
C LYS A 527 7.77 -12.45 24.54
N ASP A 528 8.44 -11.83 25.50
CA ASP A 528 8.71 -10.38 25.46
C ASP A 528 9.68 -10.02 24.32
N GLN A 529 10.70 -10.85 24.10
CA GLN A 529 11.62 -10.69 22.96
C GLN A 529 10.94 -10.87 21.60
N ILE A 530 10.01 -11.83 21.46
CA ILE A 530 9.22 -12.00 20.23
C ILE A 530 8.45 -10.71 19.92
N LEU A 531 7.82 -10.09 20.93
CA LEU A 531 7.09 -8.84 20.74
C LEU A 531 8.03 -7.68 20.35
N PHE A 532 9.22 -7.63 20.93
CA PHE A 532 10.24 -6.63 20.61
C PHE A 532 10.74 -6.75 19.16
N TYR A 533 11.10 -7.96 18.73
CA TYR A 533 11.65 -8.24 17.41
C TYR A 533 10.60 -8.52 16.32
N TYR A 534 9.30 -8.49 16.66
CA TYR A 534 8.21 -8.70 15.72
C TYR A 534 8.29 -7.76 14.51
N LYS A 535 8.67 -6.50 14.77
CA LYS A 535 8.85 -5.50 13.72
C LYS A 535 9.99 -5.90 12.78
N ASP A 536 11.12 -6.36 13.29
CA ASP A 536 12.27 -6.75 12.48
C ASP A 536 11.92 -7.91 11.54
N ILE A 537 11.23 -8.94 12.07
CA ILE A 537 10.75 -10.08 11.28
C ILE A 537 9.79 -9.59 10.19
N THR A 538 8.84 -8.72 10.56
CA THR A 538 7.86 -8.14 9.62
C THR A 538 8.56 -7.42 8.47
N GLU A 539 9.51 -6.54 8.76
CA GLU A 539 10.24 -5.76 7.74
C GLU A 539 11.05 -6.67 6.80
N ILE A 540 11.70 -7.71 7.32
CA ILE A 540 12.41 -8.69 6.48
C ILE A 540 11.40 -9.40 5.55
N PHE A 541 10.29 -9.90 6.10
CA PHE A 541 9.23 -10.56 5.32
C PHE A 541 8.71 -9.67 4.20
N VAL A 542 8.36 -8.42 4.52
CA VAL A 542 7.80 -7.47 3.55
C VAL A 542 8.81 -7.22 2.44
N HIS A 543 10.06 -6.90 2.77
CA HIS A 543 11.08 -6.61 1.75
C HIS A 543 11.36 -7.82 0.84
N VAL A 544 11.40 -9.04 1.38
CA VAL A 544 11.60 -10.24 0.56
C VAL A 544 10.40 -10.48 -0.36
N ILE A 545 9.17 -10.37 0.17
CA ILE A 545 7.95 -10.55 -0.64
C ILE A 545 7.86 -9.47 -1.72
N ASP A 546 8.06 -8.21 -1.37
CA ASP A 546 8.01 -7.07 -2.27
C ASP A 546 9.03 -7.22 -3.42
N PHE A 547 10.30 -7.48 -3.07
CA PHE A 547 11.37 -7.72 -4.05
C PHE A 547 11.04 -8.86 -5.03
N CYS A 548 10.59 -10.00 -4.52
CA CYS A 548 10.32 -11.15 -5.37
C CYS A 548 9.05 -10.97 -6.19
N TYR A 549 7.98 -10.49 -5.57
CA TYR A 549 6.67 -10.44 -6.19
C TYR A 549 6.44 -9.18 -7.02
N ILE A 550 6.55 -8.00 -6.41
CA ILE A 550 6.25 -6.72 -7.05
C ILE A 550 7.34 -6.42 -8.08
N TYR A 551 8.60 -6.59 -7.70
CA TYR A 551 9.76 -6.19 -8.50
C TYR A 551 10.38 -7.32 -9.33
N LYS A 552 9.85 -8.55 -9.28
CA LYS A 552 10.32 -9.69 -10.09
C LYS A 552 11.82 -9.96 -9.95
N GLN A 553 12.32 -9.80 -8.73
CA GLN A 553 13.73 -10.03 -8.40
C GLN A 553 14.72 -9.15 -9.21
N LYS A 554 14.25 -8.02 -9.76
CA LYS A 554 15.10 -7.05 -10.48
C LYS A 554 15.80 -6.12 -9.47
N HIS A 555 17.01 -6.51 -9.06
CA HIS A 555 17.77 -5.84 -7.99
C HIS A 555 18.03 -4.35 -8.24
N ASP A 556 18.43 -4.00 -9.47
CA ASP A 556 18.73 -2.63 -9.88
C ASP A 556 17.51 -1.71 -9.74
N ILE A 557 16.35 -2.15 -10.24
CA ILE A 557 15.10 -1.39 -10.15
C ILE A 557 14.61 -1.31 -8.70
N TYR A 558 14.57 -2.44 -8.01
CA TYR A 558 14.08 -2.50 -6.62
C TYR A 558 14.92 -1.62 -5.69
N LEU A 559 16.22 -1.84 -5.66
CA LEU A 559 17.09 -1.15 -4.71
C LEU A 559 17.16 0.35 -4.99
N LEU A 560 17.21 0.75 -6.26
CA LEU A 560 17.21 2.17 -6.61
C LEU A 560 15.88 2.84 -6.25
N SER A 561 14.74 2.17 -6.48
CA SER A 561 13.41 2.66 -6.09
C SER A 561 13.29 2.86 -4.58
N ILE A 562 13.68 1.88 -3.76
CA ILE A 562 13.56 2.00 -2.31
C ILE A 562 14.53 3.04 -1.74
N TRP A 563 15.77 3.10 -2.22
CA TRP A 563 16.76 4.04 -1.69
C TRP A 563 16.45 5.49 -2.05
N THR A 564 15.93 5.74 -3.25
CA THR A 564 15.47 7.09 -3.64
C THR A 564 14.23 7.50 -2.85
N SER A 565 13.32 6.57 -2.56
CA SER A 565 12.16 6.84 -1.69
C SER A 565 12.59 7.11 -0.24
N TRP A 566 13.45 6.26 0.33
CA TRP A 566 14.00 6.43 1.68
C TRP A 566 14.81 7.71 1.85
N ALA A 567 15.48 8.19 0.80
CA ALA A 567 16.19 9.47 0.82
C ALA A 567 15.27 10.67 1.10
N THR A 568 13.95 10.54 0.88
CA THR A 568 12.98 11.59 1.20
C THR A 568 12.58 11.61 2.69
N ILE A 569 12.93 10.56 3.45
CA ILE A 569 12.50 10.37 4.83
C ILE A 569 13.65 10.73 5.79
N PRO A 570 13.58 11.84 6.54
CA PRO A 570 14.69 12.28 7.40
C PRO A 570 15.11 11.26 8.45
N ALA A 571 14.17 10.46 8.96
CA ALA A 571 14.44 9.44 9.98
C ALA A 571 15.37 8.31 9.49
N VAL A 572 15.38 8.00 8.19
CA VAL A 572 16.26 6.98 7.60
C VAL A 572 17.72 7.35 7.81
N ALA A 573 18.06 8.62 7.60
CA ALA A 573 19.43 9.10 7.72
C ALA A 573 20.00 8.96 9.14
N ASN A 574 19.15 8.81 10.16
CA ASN A 574 19.57 8.64 11.54
C ASN A 574 19.87 7.18 11.90
N ASP A 575 19.43 6.21 11.08
CA ASP A 575 19.62 4.79 11.34
C ASP A 575 19.93 4.01 10.06
N LEU A 576 20.97 4.42 9.33
CA LEU A 576 21.32 3.82 8.03
C LEU A 576 21.61 2.32 8.11
N LYS A 577 22.13 1.82 9.24
CA LYS A 577 22.54 0.42 9.38
C LYS A 577 21.38 -0.55 9.13
N GLN A 578 20.19 -0.26 9.66
CA GLN A 578 19.04 -1.15 9.45
C GLN A 578 18.60 -1.22 7.98
N TYR A 579 18.68 -0.11 7.25
CA TYR A 579 18.30 -0.02 5.84
C TYR A 579 19.34 -0.66 4.91
N ILE A 580 20.62 -0.49 5.23
CA ILE A 580 21.73 -1.22 4.59
C ILE A 580 21.54 -2.72 4.80
N LEU A 581 21.21 -3.15 6.02
CA LEU A 581 21.03 -4.55 6.33
C LEU A 581 19.87 -5.19 5.56
N ARG A 582 18.72 -4.51 5.45
CA ARG A 582 17.61 -4.93 4.57
C ARG A 582 18.06 -5.11 3.13
N THR A 583 18.87 -4.19 2.61
CA THR A 583 19.45 -4.28 1.25
C THR A 583 20.37 -5.48 1.10
N LEU A 584 21.28 -5.70 2.05
CA LEU A 584 22.21 -6.82 2.02
C LEU A 584 21.49 -8.16 2.06
N ILE A 585 20.44 -8.31 2.89
CA ILE A 585 19.60 -9.52 2.94
C ILE A 585 19.05 -9.83 1.55
N ILE A 586 18.44 -8.85 0.89
CA ILE A 586 17.87 -9.02 -0.47
C ILE A 586 18.92 -9.46 -1.48
N LEU A 587 20.07 -8.81 -1.52
CA LEU A 587 21.18 -9.19 -2.41
C LEU A 587 21.74 -10.59 -2.06
N GLY A 588 21.73 -10.92 -0.77
CA GLY A 588 22.15 -12.20 -0.24
C GLY A 588 21.25 -13.36 -0.67
N LEU A 589 19.95 -13.15 -0.91
CA LEU A 589 19.02 -14.20 -1.36
C LEU A 589 19.44 -14.83 -2.69
N SER A 590 19.98 -14.01 -3.60
CA SER A 590 20.41 -14.43 -4.93
C SER A 590 21.83 -15.03 -4.94
N ALA A 591 22.58 -14.88 -3.85
CA ALA A 591 23.94 -15.37 -3.74
C ALA A 591 23.96 -16.85 -3.27
N GLU A 592 24.71 -17.69 -3.98
CA GLU A 592 24.94 -19.07 -3.56
C GLU A 592 26.08 -19.20 -2.54
N GLY A 593 26.08 -20.28 -1.77
CA GLY A 593 27.14 -20.63 -0.83
C GLY A 593 26.75 -20.38 0.63
N LYS A 594 27.75 -20.48 1.51
CA LYS A 594 27.61 -20.24 2.96
C LYS A 594 27.33 -18.76 3.26
N VAL A 595 26.75 -18.48 4.42
CA VAL A 595 26.29 -17.12 4.79
C VAL A 595 27.38 -16.04 4.71
N TYR A 596 28.63 -16.34 5.08
CA TYR A 596 29.72 -15.37 5.01
C TYR A 596 30.09 -15.03 3.56
N VAL A 597 30.09 -16.04 2.66
CA VAL A 597 30.32 -15.82 1.22
C VAL A 597 29.21 -14.97 0.63
N ARG A 598 27.97 -15.20 1.06
CA ARG A 598 26.81 -14.42 0.64
C ARG A 598 26.89 -12.98 1.11
N PHE A 599 27.34 -12.74 2.35
CA PHE A 599 27.60 -11.39 2.86
C PHE A 599 28.63 -10.66 2.00
N ASP A 600 29.80 -11.27 1.76
CA ASP A 600 30.87 -10.63 0.98
C ASP A 600 30.41 -10.30 -0.44
N ARG A 601 29.64 -11.21 -1.07
CA ARG A 601 29.06 -10.99 -2.40
C ARG A 601 28.00 -9.89 -2.40
N ALA A 602 27.09 -9.90 -1.42
CA ALA A 602 26.05 -8.89 -1.27
C ALA A 602 26.67 -7.50 -1.05
N LEU A 603 27.69 -7.40 -0.20
CA LEU A 603 28.42 -6.17 0.08
C LEU A 603 29.18 -5.67 -1.16
N ALA A 604 29.85 -6.56 -1.89
CA ALA A 604 30.54 -6.21 -3.13
C ALA A 604 29.56 -5.69 -4.20
N LEU A 605 28.43 -6.37 -4.38
CA LEU A 605 27.39 -5.96 -5.32
C LEU A 605 26.73 -4.64 -4.90
N PHE A 606 26.47 -4.44 -3.61
CA PHE A 606 25.90 -3.19 -3.13
C PHE A 606 26.86 -2.01 -3.35
N ASN A 607 28.15 -2.18 -3.08
CA ASN A 607 29.17 -1.16 -3.36
C ASN A 607 29.27 -0.82 -4.86
N GLN A 608 29.17 -1.84 -5.73
CA GLN A 608 29.13 -1.63 -7.19
C GLN A 608 27.91 -0.78 -7.58
N LEU A 609 26.72 -1.16 -7.12
CA LEU A 609 25.46 -0.45 -7.42
C LEU A 609 25.46 0.99 -6.88
N LEU A 610 25.89 1.19 -5.62
CA LEU A 610 26.02 2.52 -5.03
C LEU A 610 26.98 3.42 -5.81
N SER A 611 28.09 2.86 -6.28
CA SER A 611 29.06 3.61 -7.07
C SER A 611 28.47 4.06 -8.40
N SER A 612 27.72 3.21 -9.10
CA SER A 612 27.00 3.61 -10.32
C SER A 612 25.95 4.67 -10.04
N TRP A 613 25.12 4.49 -9.01
CA TRP A 613 24.06 5.44 -8.70
C TRP A 613 24.59 6.79 -8.24
N GLN A 614 25.70 6.84 -7.50
CA GLN A 614 26.28 8.11 -7.06
C GLN A 614 26.84 8.92 -8.23
N VAL A 615 27.32 8.25 -9.28
CA VAL A 615 27.78 8.92 -10.52
C VAL A 615 26.57 9.40 -11.35
N GLU A 616 25.57 8.54 -11.51
CA GLU A 616 24.38 8.84 -12.33
C GLU A 616 23.44 9.84 -11.67
N ARG A 617 23.31 9.77 -10.34
CA ARG A 617 22.31 10.49 -9.52
C ARG A 617 22.90 10.83 -8.15
N PRO A 618 23.76 11.87 -8.05
CA PRO A 618 24.42 12.24 -6.81
C PRO A 618 23.40 12.48 -5.68
N ASN A 619 23.57 11.77 -4.55
CA ASN A 619 22.70 11.92 -3.39
C ASN A 619 23.54 11.93 -2.09
N PRO A 620 23.39 12.93 -1.20
CA PRO A 620 24.12 12.99 0.06
C PRO A 620 23.92 11.77 0.97
N MET A 621 22.79 11.06 0.84
CA MET A 621 22.55 9.81 1.55
C MET A 621 23.52 8.71 1.09
N PHE A 622 23.81 8.62 -0.21
CA PHE A 622 24.74 7.61 -0.74
C PHE A 622 26.16 7.85 -0.24
N ASP A 623 26.59 9.11 -0.11
CA ASP A 623 27.88 9.44 0.49
C ASP A 623 27.98 8.94 1.93
N LYS A 624 26.93 9.12 2.74
CA LYS A 624 26.88 8.61 4.12
C LYS A 624 26.97 7.09 4.18
N ILE A 625 26.27 6.39 3.27
CA ILE A 625 26.34 4.93 3.18
C ILE A 625 27.76 4.50 2.81
N ILE A 626 28.37 5.12 1.80
CA ILE A 626 29.74 4.81 1.35
C ILE A 626 30.74 5.02 2.50
N ILE A 627 30.58 6.07 3.31
CA ILE A 627 31.43 6.30 4.49
C ILE A 627 31.23 5.17 5.53
N LEU A 628 29.99 4.80 5.82
CA LEU A 628 29.67 3.73 6.77
C LEU A 628 30.22 2.38 6.30
N LEU A 629 30.13 2.07 5.01
CA LEU A 629 30.66 0.83 4.41
C LEU A 629 32.19 0.81 4.30
N LYS A 630 32.89 1.87 4.72
CA LYS A 630 34.36 1.90 4.88
C LYS A 630 34.81 1.75 6.33
N ASP A 631 33.88 1.86 7.29
CA ASP A 631 34.17 1.68 8.71
C ASP A 631 34.18 0.19 9.06
N THR A 632 35.36 -0.33 9.40
CA THR A 632 35.56 -1.75 9.75
C THR A 632 34.66 -2.19 10.91
N VAL A 633 34.43 -1.34 11.92
CA VAL A 633 33.59 -1.68 13.07
C VAL A 633 32.13 -1.79 12.63
N ALA A 634 31.67 -0.87 11.79
CA ALA A 634 30.32 -0.90 11.25
C ALA A 634 30.08 -2.11 10.33
N ILE A 635 31.07 -2.50 9.52
CA ILE A 635 30.98 -3.68 8.64
C ILE A 635 30.91 -4.97 9.46
N GLU A 636 31.74 -5.12 10.49
CA GLU A 636 31.69 -6.32 11.35
C GLU A 636 30.34 -6.41 12.09
N ASP A 637 29.79 -5.31 12.61
CA ASP A 637 28.43 -5.28 13.18
C ASP A 637 27.37 -5.71 12.13
N LEU A 638 27.40 -5.13 10.92
CA LEU A 638 26.47 -5.48 9.84
C LEU A 638 26.57 -6.96 9.43
N LYS A 639 27.77 -7.54 9.45
CA LYS A 639 28.03 -8.93 9.09
C LYS A 639 27.37 -9.91 10.04
N TYR A 640 27.52 -9.72 11.36
CA TYR A 640 26.88 -10.60 12.34
C TYR A 640 25.36 -10.47 12.31
N ARG A 641 24.86 -9.24 12.19
CA ARG A 641 23.43 -8.98 12.05
C ARG A 641 22.87 -9.59 10.78
N PHE A 642 23.62 -9.56 9.68
CA PHE A 642 23.27 -10.23 8.43
C PHE A 642 23.18 -11.75 8.60
N TYR A 643 24.09 -12.37 9.37
CA TYR A 643 24.01 -13.81 9.62
C TYR A 643 22.71 -14.21 10.32
N ASN A 644 22.28 -13.42 11.30
CA ASN A 644 21.03 -13.69 12.01
C ASN A 644 19.80 -13.40 11.12
N CYS A 645 19.75 -12.23 10.50
CA CYS A 645 18.59 -11.80 9.72
C CYS A 645 18.37 -12.62 8.44
N THR A 646 19.45 -13.15 7.84
CA THR A 646 19.36 -13.97 6.62
C THR A 646 18.52 -15.23 6.82
N ILE A 647 18.48 -15.80 8.03
CA ILE A 647 17.62 -16.96 8.37
C ILE A 647 16.15 -16.65 8.03
N VAL A 648 15.69 -15.47 8.43
CA VAL A 648 14.32 -15.00 8.20
C VAL A 648 14.11 -14.76 6.71
N GLY A 649 15.04 -14.05 6.05
CA GLY A 649 14.92 -13.77 4.62
C GLY A 649 14.87 -15.04 3.76
N ASP A 650 15.70 -16.01 4.10
CA ASP A 650 15.77 -17.31 3.46
C ASP A 650 14.47 -18.09 3.65
N LEU A 651 13.94 -18.16 4.89
CA LEU A 651 12.65 -18.79 5.19
C LEU A 651 11.54 -18.23 4.30
N VAL A 652 11.45 -16.90 4.21
CA VAL A 652 10.45 -16.20 3.40
C VAL A 652 10.61 -16.53 1.92
N TYR A 653 11.83 -16.37 1.40
CA TYR A 653 12.14 -16.60 -0.01
C TYR A 653 11.80 -18.02 -0.46
N ASN A 654 12.01 -19.02 0.41
CA ASN A 654 11.87 -20.41 -0.01
C ASN A 654 10.49 -21.02 0.23
N TYR A 655 9.75 -20.54 1.22
CA TYR A 655 8.48 -21.16 1.61
C TYR A 655 7.26 -20.26 1.38
N PHE A 656 7.44 -18.94 1.35
CA PHE A 656 6.35 -17.98 1.22
C PHE A 656 6.30 -17.36 -0.18
N VAL A 657 7.46 -17.06 -0.78
CA VAL A 657 7.54 -16.47 -2.14
C VAL A 657 7.23 -17.47 -3.26
N GLY A 658 7.72 -18.72 -3.19
CA GLY A 658 7.53 -19.69 -4.28
C GLY A 658 6.05 -19.96 -4.63
N LYS A 659 5.16 -19.87 -3.63
CA LYS A 659 3.69 -19.91 -3.83
C LYS A 659 3.14 -18.62 -4.43
N LEU A 660 3.66 -17.47 -4.00
CA LEU A 660 3.24 -16.12 -4.45
C LEU A 660 3.57 -15.86 -5.93
N GLU A 661 4.72 -16.33 -6.44
CA GLU A 661 5.10 -16.07 -7.84
C GLU A 661 4.15 -16.77 -8.82
N THR A 662 3.84 -18.05 -8.59
CA THR A 662 2.94 -18.86 -9.44
C THR A 662 1.49 -18.39 -9.37
N LEU A 663 0.93 -18.37 -8.16
CA LEU A 663 0.26 -17.20 -7.61
C LEU A 663 -0.35 -16.19 -8.57
N LEU A 664 0.53 -15.23 -8.77
CA LEU A 664 0.21 -13.91 -9.17
C LEU A 664 0.57 -13.74 -10.63
N ASP A 665 1.49 -14.54 -11.17
CA ASP A 665 1.65 -14.66 -12.63
C ASP A 665 0.40 -15.26 -13.30
N ASN A 666 -0.26 -16.23 -12.65
CA ASN A 666 -1.52 -16.77 -13.14
C ASN A 666 -2.70 -15.77 -13.02
N ASN A 667 -2.64 -14.84 -12.06
CA ASN A 667 -3.68 -13.83 -11.84
C ASN A 667 -3.42 -12.51 -12.56
N ASP A 668 -2.15 -12.22 -12.89
CA ASP A 668 -1.72 -11.01 -13.57
C ASP A 668 -1.84 -11.13 -15.11
N GLN A 669 -2.26 -12.31 -15.64
CA GLN A 669 -2.60 -12.63 -17.04
C GLN A 669 -1.90 -11.79 -18.12
N ASN A 670 -0.61 -11.52 -17.95
CA ASN A 670 0.06 -10.65 -18.89
C ASN A 670 0.46 -11.50 -20.10
N ASN A 671 -0.34 -11.43 -21.17
CA ASN A 671 -0.19 -12.24 -22.39
C ASN A 671 1.01 -11.86 -23.27
N LEU A 672 1.92 -11.02 -22.77
CA LEU A 672 3.05 -10.52 -23.55
C LEU A 672 4.11 -11.60 -23.75
N SER A 673 4.62 -11.69 -24.97
CA SER A 673 5.71 -12.61 -25.30
C SER A 673 6.99 -12.23 -24.55
N LYS A 674 7.81 -13.23 -24.23
CA LYS A 674 9.13 -13.04 -23.59
C LYS A 674 10.11 -12.18 -24.43
N ASP A 675 9.77 -11.94 -25.71
CA ASP A 675 10.59 -11.18 -26.66
C ASP A 675 10.11 -9.72 -26.82
N ASN A 676 9.17 -9.25 -25.99
CA ASN A 676 8.73 -7.87 -26.03
C ASN A 676 9.80 -6.97 -25.41
N LEU A 677 10.61 -6.32 -26.25
CA LEU A 677 11.61 -5.33 -25.85
C LEU A 677 11.15 -3.92 -26.24
N ASP A 678 11.55 -2.90 -25.46
CA ASP A 678 11.42 -1.50 -25.86
C ASP A 678 12.48 -1.12 -26.90
N ASP A 679 12.41 0.13 -27.39
CA ASP A 679 13.36 0.66 -28.39
C ASP A 679 14.82 0.66 -27.89
N ALA A 680 15.03 0.55 -26.57
CA ALA A 680 16.34 0.46 -25.92
C ALA A 680 16.76 -1.00 -25.62
N GLY A 681 15.97 -2.00 -26.02
CA GLY A 681 16.24 -3.42 -25.81
C GLY A 681 15.90 -3.93 -24.40
N ASN A 682 15.17 -3.16 -23.59
CA ASN A 682 14.74 -3.58 -22.26
C ASN A 682 13.40 -4.33 -22.33
N PRO A 683 13.17 -5.35 -21.48
CA PRO A 683 11.90 -6.07 -21.47
C PRO A 683 10.70 -5.16 -21.15
N ASN A 684 9.78 -5.02 -22.11
CA ASN A 684 8.50 -4.33 -21.96
C ASN A 684 7.47 -5.30 -21.35
N LEU A 685 7.01 -4.97 -20.15
CA LEU A 685 5.91 -5.67 -19.51
C LEU A 685 4.53 -5.12 -19.93
N TYR A 686 4.45 -4.05 -20.73
CA TYR A 686 3.22 -3.51 -21.34
C TYR A 686 3.54 -2.80 -22.66
N TYR A 687 2.64 -2.92 -23.66
CA TYR A 687 2.73 -2.19 -24.95
C TYR A 687 2.33 -0.71 -24.85
N ILE A 688 1.90 -0.24 -23.69
CA ILE A 688 1.45 1.14 -23.48
C ILE A 688 2.67 2.07 -23.39
N SER A 689 2.74 3.01 -24.33
CA SER A 689 3.72 4.10 -24.32
C SER A 689 3.38 5.13 -23.23
N THR A 690 4.40 5.79 -22.68
CA THR A 690 4.21 6.78 -21.61
C THR A 690 3.46 7.99 -22.16
N ASN A 691 2.49 8.51 -21.38
CA ASN A 691 1.60 9.62 -21.78
C ASN A 691 0.66 9.31 -22.96
N SER A 692 0.52 8.06 -23.39
CA SER A 692 -0.43 7.70 -24.45
C SER A 692 -1.69 7.05 -23.90
N PHE A 693 -2.79 7.29 -24.62
CA PHE A 693 -4.06 6.61 -24.43
C PHE A 693 -4.26 5.63 -25.59
N GLU A 694 -3.25 4.80 -25.84
CA GLU A 694 -3.24 3.78 -26.89
C GLU A 694 -3.17 2.39 -26.25
N GLY A 695 -4.00 1.45 -26.73
CA GLY A 695 -3.87 0.04 -26.38
C GLY A 695 -4.97 -0.53 -25.49
N GLU A 696 -4.71 -1.74 -24.97
CA GLU A 696 -5.65 -2.54 -24.18
C GLU A 696 -5.83 -2.02 -22.74
N PRO A 697 -6.94 -2.37 -22.06
CA PRO A 697 -7.11 -2.08 -20.64
C PRO A 697 -5.97 -2.64 -19.77
N ILE A 698 -5.59 -1.91 -18.73
CA ILE A 698 -4.58 -2.39 -17.78
C ILE A 698 -5.14 -3.54 -16.94
N GLU A 699 -4.68 -4.76 -17.23
CA GLU A 699 -5.14 -5.96 -16.53
C GLU A 699 -4.44 -6.16 -15.18
N SER A 700 -3.10 -6.02 -15.18
CA SER A 700 -2.28 -6.04 -13.97
C SER A 700 -1.66 -4.69 -13.68
N LYS A 701 -2.22 -4.00 -12.67
CA LYS A 701 -1.74 -2.69 -12.22
C LYS A 701 -0.31 -2.77 -11.68
N VAL A 702 0.03 -3.84 -10.96
CA VAL A 702 1.39 -4.08 -10.46
C VAL A 702 2.39 -4.21 -11.61
N ARG A 703 2.09 -5.02 -12.62
CA ARG A 703 2.99 -5.20 -13.77
C ARG A 703 3.10 -3.94 -14.61
N PHE A 704 2.02 -3.17 -14.74
CA PHE A 704 2.02 -1.89 -15.43
C PHE A 704 2.91 -0.89 -14.70
N LEU A 705 2.78 -0.80 -13.37
CA LEU A 705 3.64 0.05 -12.54
C LEU A 705 5.11 -0.35 -12.61
N LEU A 706 5.42 -1.65 -12.55
CA LEU A 706 6.80 -2.12 -12.69
C LEU A 706 7.37 -1.75 -14.06
N ASN A 707 6.56 -1.82 -15.13
CA ASN A 707 6.96 -1.39 -16.46
C ASN A 707 7.34 0.10 -16.48
N GLN A 708 6.46 0.96 -15.96
CA GLN A 708 6.70 2.41 -15.94
C GLN A 708 7.89 2.77 -15.03
N LEU A 709 8.03 2.10 -13.89
CA LEU A 709 9.19 2.27 -13.02
C LEU A 709 10.49 1.87 -13.73
N SER A 710 10.50 0.74 -14.44
CA SER A 710 11.67 0.27 -15.19
C SER A 710 12.10 1.32 -16.22
N LYS A 711 11.13 1.89 -16.95
CA LYS A 711 11.37 2.97 -17.92
C LYS A 711 11.97 4.20 -17.24
N GLU A 712 11.51 4.59 -16.05
CA GLU A 712 12.11 5.71 -15.31
C GLU A 712 13.53 5.39 -14.80
N VAL A 713 13.76 4.17 -14.29
CA VAL A 713 15.08 3.73 -13.83
C VAL A 713 16.09 3.79 -14.96
N TYR A 714 15.76 3.24 -16.14
CA TYR A 714 16.67 3.15 -17.28
C TYR A 714 16.67 4.37 -18.19
N SER A 715 15.66 5.25 -18.12
CA SER A 715 15.77 6.54 -18.78
C SER A 715 16.95 7.28 -18.15
N ALA A 716 17.94 7.63 -18.98
CA ALA A 716 19.04 8.49 -18.57
C ALA A 716 18.48 9.73 -17.87
N SER A 717 19.28 10.39 -17.02
CA SER A 717 18.91 11.62 -16.31
C SER A 717 18.72 12.81 -17.27
N GLU A 718 17.93 12.64 -18.33
CA GLU A 718 17.37 13.75 -19.07
C GLU A 718 16.57 14.59 -18.07
N ASP A 719 16.91 15.87 -18.02
CA ASP A 719 16.15 16.86 -17.27
C ASP A 719 14.74 16.91 -17.85
N LYS A 720 13.85 16.10 -17.29
CA LYS A 720 12.41 16.13 -17.54
C LYS A 720 11.88 17.36 -16.82
N ASN A 721 11.22 18.25 -17.54
CA ASN A 721 10.59 19.43 -16.93
C ASN A 721 9.43 19.01 -16.01
N ASP A 722 9.06 19.90 -15.08
CA ASP A 722 8.00 19.63 -14.09
C ASP A 722 6.65 19.34 -14.75
N ASP A 723 6.35 19.97 -15.89
CA ASP A 723 5.13 19.73 -16.67
C ASP A 723 5.03 18.29 -17.20
N PHE A 724 6.14 17.74 -17.71
CA PHE A 724 6.22 16.34 -18.12
C PHE A 724 5.94 15.42 -16.94
N ILE A 725 6.58 15.70 -15.81
CA ILE A 725 6.48 14.85 -14.61
C ILE A 725 5.05 14.83 -14.08
N GLU A 726 4.42 16.00 -13.97
CA GLU A 726 3.06 16.11 -13.47
C GLU A 726 2.03 15.50 -14.42
N LYS A 727 2.15 15.75 -15.74
CA LYS A 727 1.29 15.10 -16.74
C LYS A 727 1.42 13.59 -16.68
N THR A 728 2.65 13.09 -16.62
CA THR A 728 2.90 11.64 -16.58
C THR A 728 2.36 11.02 -15.30
N SER A 729 2.47 11.72 -14.18
CA SER A 729 1.89 11.30 -12.91
C SER A 729 0.36 11.27 -12.96
N ALA A 730 -0.27 12.30 -13.53
CA ALA A 730 -1.71 12.34 -13.72
C ALA A 730 -2.21 11.22 -14.65
N TRP A 731 -1.51 11.01 -15.77
CA TRP A 731 -1.78 9.90 -16.70
C TRP A 731 -1.65 8.55 -16.01
N LEU A 732 -0.58 8.33 -15.23
CA LEU A 732 -0.34 7.09 -14.50
C LEU A 732 -1.46 6.78 -13.51
N LEU A 733 -1.83 7.77 -12.68
CA LEU A 733 -2.93 7.65 -11.71
C LEU A 733 -4.27 7.37 -12.39
N LEU A 734 -4.58 8.08 -13.47
CA LEU A 734 -5.81 7.90 -14.23
C LEU A 734 -5.86 6.49 -14.85
N SER A 735 -4.76 6.03 -15.44
CA SER A 735 -4.64 4.70 -16.04
C SER A 735 -4.94 3.59 -15.02
N LEU A 736 -4.42 3.73 -13.80
CA LEU A 736 -4.64 2.81 -12.69
C LEU A 736 -6.05 2.86 -12.11
N SER A 737 -6.79 3.95 -12.28
CA SER A 737 -8.16 4.08 -11.74
C SER A 737 -9.20 3.21 -12.46
N THR A 738 -8.84 2.62 -13.60
CA THR A 738 -9.74 1.83 -14.42
C THR A 738 -10.20 0.57 -13.66
N CYS A 739 -11.51 0.54 -13.34
CA CYS A 739 -12.19 -0.65 -12.87
C CYS A 739 -12.59 -1.51 -14.08
N LYS A 740 -12.40 -2.83 -14.05
CA LYS A 740 -13.17 -3.71 -14.96
C LYS A 740 -14.63 -3.65 -14.49
N THR A 741 -15.50 -2.99 -15.25
CA THR A 741 -16.95 -3.14 -15.01
C THR A 741 -17.35 -4.60 -15.23
N LEU A 742 -18.05 -5.17 -14.24
CA LEU A 742 -18.58 -6.54 -14.27
C LEU A 742 -19.76 -6.66 -15.24
#